data_AF-A0A523JDI8-F1
#
_entry.id   AF-A0A523JDI8-F1
#
_cell.length_a   1.000
_cell.length_b   1.000
_cell.length_c   1.000
_cell.angle_alpha   90.00
_cell.angle_beta   90.00
_cell.angle_gamma   90.00
#
_symmetry.space_group_name_H-M   'P 1'
#
loop_
_entity.id
_entity.type
_entity.pdbx_description
1 polymer ?
#
loop_
_entity_poly.entity_id
_entity_poly.type
_entity_poly.pdbx_seq_one_letter_code
_entity_poly.pdbx_strand_id
1 'polypeptide(L)'
;MKTLLLLGILLTGCKIGTATFDGLTGGDGATGPIPPKPTDLNLSDPEEGVLNLSWVHGAEAFSTFVFKWKNPTENFDHAEVTMSWRDSNGSIERRDYILPNEPESHTFTSIMLEECVRTYFPTVRAVGPQGAVSEPEYSPQNIRYDNTNPQPVTKINVFENDGETPGKAVTADWSGGPGSDNCGIDHYEIAIGYDADSNNELDPIEIKNVLNFTRIPGEKGGVKSFQAVDGYTFTDEKGATHTFLFKEPLQEDVDYFTTIRVVDGAGFFIDSSPSLRWIALPGPTIGFPPDPPTNLSLSSSWITGNPPVPSPEFSWTNPSGNFSHVEVSLGVYIENELIFNTDYEKALNPQSHIFTKFLLIQCSGFYVPKAISVNSLGNKSRSVVYFDGFRYDNTNPTPVTFIDVSKIDGIVNETVFKANTVDWSTGPGSDNCGIAKYEMAIGLDANSNGVLDPGEQIDDVQPFQVIPGGNDITRYQAESGEDGFNFTLESGKKYFTSIKIFDGAGLSSLVFTSEVWDTPGSGKPLDPPTELALSSKWVRGYDLVSSPLFTWVNPGENEFSHAVVNLGIIDEENGTTTFLGSESLGPGDNNHIFINFPLKECRNLYFPMVSSVTDQGIQSEPNLFFDGFRYDNTSPTPVTNIDVSAQDSSLTDDMDDITRAPTTTWSPGTDNCSGIKYFEIAIGTSPSDIESILSFIKVPGGDMTTSFQVVDGEVLTYEEGATYTV
;
A
#
# COMPACT_ATOMS: atom_id res chain seq x y z
N MET A 1 -50.09 -45.41 8.41
CA MET A 1 -51.13 -44.54 7.83
C MET A 1 -50.44 -43.54 6.90
N LYS A 2 -50.93 -43.41 5.66
CA LYS A 2 -50.42 -42.58 4.52
C LYS A 2 -49.08 -43.08 3.96
N THR A 3 -49.03 -43.89 2.89
CA THR A 3 -49.43 -43.65 1.48
C THR A 3 -48.79 -42.39 0.91
N LEU A 4 -47.66 -42.57 0.21
CA LEU A 4 -47.24 -41.67 -0.85
C LEU A 4 -47.12 -42.49 -2.13
N LEU A 5 -48.07 -42.22 -3.02
CA LEU A 5 -48.18 -42.74 -4.38
C LEU A 5 -47.34 -41.79 -5.25
N LEU A 6 -46.28 -42.28 -5.91
CA LEU A 6 -45.67 -41.52 -7.01
C LEU A 6 -45.68 -42.36 -8.29
N LEU A 7 -46.75 -42.07 -9.02
CA LEU A 7 -46.97 -42.13 -10.46
C LEU A 7 -45.78 -42.57 -11.33
N GLY A 8 -45.98 -43.67 -12.06
CA GLY A 8 -45.14 -44.04 -13.20
C GLY A 8 -45.31 -43.05 -14.34
N ILE A 9 -44.18 -42.63 -14.91
CA ILE A 9 -44.10 -42.11 -16.27
C ILE A 9 -43.36 -43.16 -17.08
N LEU A 10 -44.08 -43.79 -18.02
CA LEU A 10 -43.49 -44.53 -19.12
C LEU A 10 -42.59 -43.58 -19.92
N LEU A 11 -41.30 -43.88 -19.97
CA LEU A 11 -40.48 -43.53 -21.13
C LEU A 11 -40.24 -44.81 -21.94
N THR A 12 -40.92 -44.83 -23.07
CA THR A 12 -40.82 -45.79 -24.16
C THR A 12 -39.41 -45.86 -24.73
N GLY A 13 -38.94 -47.08 -24.97
CA GLY A 13 -38.12 -47.39 -26.14
C GLY A 13 -36.64 -47.69 -25.91
N CYS A 14 -36.33 -48.85 -25.34
CA CYS A 14 -35.21 -49.64 -25.85
C CYS A 14 -35.63 -51.11 -25.88
N LYS A 15 -35.82 -51.65 -27.08
CA LYS A 15 -36.10 -53.08 -27.29
C LYS A 15 -34.87 -53.86 -26.81
N ILE A 16 -35.02 -54.63 -25.74
CA ILE A 16 -34.12 -55.75 -25.45
C ILE A 16 -34.44 -56.81 -26.49
N GLY A 17 -33.71 -56.76 -27.61
CA GLY A 17 -33.68 -57.87 -28.57
C GLY A 17 -32.72 -58.92 -28.04
N THR A 18 -33.25 -60.03 -27.51
CA THR A 18 -32.49 -61.28 -27.46
C THR A 18 -32.31 -61.76 -28.90
N ALA A 19 -31.28 -61.27 -29.58
CA ALA A 19 -30.80 -61.85 -30.81
C ALA A 19 -29.92 -63.06 -30.43
N THR A 20 -30.50 -64.26 -30.51
CA THR A 20 -29.71 -65.48 -30.68
C THR A 20 -29.04 -65.39 -32.05
N PHE A 21 -27.78 -64.97 -32.09
CA PHE A 21 -26.91 -65.13 -33.25
C PHE A 21 -26.22 -66.49 -33.15
N ASP A 22 -26.92 -67.52 -33.63
CA ASP A 22 -26.25 -68.74 -34.08
C ASP A 22 -25.58 -68.44 -35.43
N GLY A 23 -24.25 -68.47 -35.44
CA GLY A 23 -23.45 -68.52 -36.67
C GLY A 23 -22.76 -67.22 -37.07
N LEU A 24 -21.56 -67.00 -36.54
CA LEU A 24 -20.46 -66.35 -37.27
C LEU A 24 -19.19 -67.19 -37.11
N THR A 25 -19.25 -68.43 -37.60
CA THR A 25 -18.07 -69.01 -38.26
C THR A 25 -17.81 -68.16 -39.51
N GLY A 26 -16.56 -67.72 -39.69
CA GLY A 26 -16.12 -66.76 -40.72
C GLY A 26 -16.93 -66.79 -42.01
N GLY A 27 -17.62 -65.69 -42.28
CA GLY A 27 -18.21 -65.42 -43.58
C GLY A 27 -17.20 -64.69 -44.44
N ASP A 28 -16.58 -65.41 -45.38
CA ASP A 28 -15.71 -64.93 -46.47
C ASP A 28 -16.44 -64.00 -47.48
N GLY A 29 -17.27 -63.07 -47.01
CA GLY A 29 -18.13 -62.21 -47.85
C GLY A 29 -17.72 -60.74 -47.93
N ALA A 30 -16.83 -60.26 -47.07
CA ALA A 30 -16.39 -58.87 -47.07
C ALA A 30 -15.24 -58.68 -48.07
N THR A 31 -15.52 -58.07 -49.22
CA THR A 31 -14.54 -57.86 -50.32
C THR A 31 -13.72 -56.57 -50.18
N GLY A 32 -13.82 -55.88 -49.05
CA GLY A 32 -13.15 -54.59 -48.80
C GLY A 32 -11.83 -54.72 -48.05
N PRO A 33 -10.97 -53.69 -48.09
CA PRO A 33 -9.75 -53.66 -47.29
C PRO A 33 -10.07 -53.71 -45.78
N ILE A 34 -9.33 -54.54 -45.05
CA ILE A 34 -9.45 -54.69 -43.59
C ILE A 34 -8.94 -53.40 -42.91
N PRO A 35 -9.71 -52.75 -42.01
CA PRO A 35 -9.22 -51.61 -41.25
C PRO A 35 -8.06 -52.01 -40.32
N PRO A 36 -7.10 -51.10 -40.05
CA PRO A 36 -6.15 -51.28 -38.95
C PRO A 36 -6.87 -51.51 -37.62
N LYS A 37 -6.24 -52.20 -36.66
CA LYS A 37 -6.84 -52.36 -35.32
C LYS A 37 -6.91 -51.01 -34.57
N PRO A 38 -7.92 -50.79 -33.72
CA PRO A 38 -7.91 -49.68 -32.76
C PRO A 38 -6.67 -49.73 -31.84
N THR A 39 -6.31 -48.60 -31.24
CA THR A 39 -5.21 -48.52 -30.26
C THR A 39 -5.65 -47.87 -28.96
N ASP A 40 -4.80 -47.94 -27.93
CA ASP A 40 -4.96 -47.20 -26.68
C ASP A 40 -6.28 -47.49 -25.95
N LEU A 41 -6.77 -48.73 -26.01
CA LEU A 41 -7.94 -49.13 -25.22
C LEU A 41 -7.61 -49.01 -23.73
N ASN A 42 -8.28 -48.08 -23.06
CA ASN A 42 -8.13 -47.83 -21.64
C ASN A 42 -9.48 -47.78 -20.94
N LEU A 43 -9.44 -48.14 -19.66
CA LEU A 43 -10.57 -48.24 -18.76
C LEU A 43 -10.53 -47.04 -17.80
N SER A 44 -11.66 -46.38 -17.60
CA SER A 44 -11.79 -45.32 -16.59
C SER A 44 -13.12 -45.44 -15.85
N ASP A 45 -13.08 -45.23 -14.53
CA ASP A 45 -14.26 -45.00 -13.72
C ASP A 45 -14.79 -43.58 -13.99
N PRO A 46 -16.11 -43.37 -14.15
CA PRO A 46 -16.67 -42.04 -14.30
C PRO A 46 -16.47 -41.09 -13.11
N GLU A 47 -16.18 -41.56 -11.89
CA GLU A 47 -16.17 -40.69 -10.68
C GLU A 47 -14.81 -40.39 -10.04
N GLU A 48 -13.70 -41.08 -10.36
CA GLU A 48 -12.40 -40.74 -9.77
C GLU A 48 -11.22 -40.80 -10.76
N GLY A 49 -10.46 -39.70 -10.81
CA GLY A 49 -9.23 -39.60 -11.59
C GLY A 49 -8.13 -40.49 -11.00
N VAL A 50 -7.73 -41.50 -11.79
CA VAL A 50 -6.66 -42.48 -11.55
C VAL A 50 -7.06 -43.64 -10.62
N LEU A 51 -7.52 -44.74 -11.22
CA LEU A 51 -7.84 -46.00 -10.55
C LEU A 51 -6.97 -47.17 -11.07
N ASN A 52 -6.45 -47.98 -10.14
CA ASN A 52 -5.95 -49.34 -10.41
C ASN A 52 -7.16 -50.27 -10.57
N LEU A 53 -7.74 -50.33 -11.77
CA LEU A 53 -9.02 -51.01 -12.05
C LEU A 53 -8.99 -52.55 -11.97
N SER A 54 -7.94 -53.15 -11.39
CA SER A 54 -7.93 -54.59 -11.11
C SER A 54 -9.07 -55.02 -10.18
N TRP A 55 -9.59 -54.12 -9.34
CA TRP A 55 -10.69 -54.37 -8.41
C TRP A 55 -11.71 -53.23 -8.45
N VAL A 56 -13.00 -53.57 -8.41
CA VAL A 56 -14.12 -52.62 -8.42
C VAL A 56 -14.97 -52.83 -7.17
N HIS A 57 -15.23 -51.76 -6.43
CA HIS A 57 -15.97 -51.74 -5.16
C HIS A 57 -17.42 -51.27 -5.35
N GLY A 58 -18.40 -51.88 -4.67
CA GLY A 58 -19.75 -51.33 -4.60
C GLY A 58 -20.82 -52.29 -4.10
N ALA A 59 -21.78 -51.77 -3.33
CA ALA A 59 -22.88 -52.52 -2.69
C ALA A 59 -23.98 -53.00 -3.66
N GLU A 60 -23.96 -52.56 -4.92
CA GLU A 60 -24.89 -53.01 -5.96
C GLU A 60 -24.11 -53.71 -7.07
N ALA A 61 -24.58 -54.89 -7.50
CA ALA A 61 -23.93 -55.72 -8.53
C ALA A 61 -23.89 -55.08 -9.94
N PHE A 62 -24.24 -53.81 -10.06
CA PHE A 62 -24.32 -53.05 -11.30
C PHE A 62 -23.24 -51.97 -11.31
N SER A 63 -22.15 -52.22 -12.03
CA SER A 63 -21.09 -51.24 -12.22
C SER A 63 -21.23 -50.49 -13.54
N THR A 64 -20.77 -49.24 -13.57
CA THR A 64 -20.68 -48.42 -14.79
C THR A 64 -19.22 -48.24 -15.16
N PHE A 65 -18.86 -48.56 -16.41
CA PHE A 65 -17.48 -48.45 -16.89
C PHE A 65 -17.43 -47.61 -18.16
N VAL A 66 -16.45 -46.70 -18.24
CA VAL A 66 -16.17 -45.95 -19.46
C VAL A 66 -14.93 -46.54 -20.13
N PHE A 67 -15.10 -47.05 -21.34
CA PHE A 67 -14.03 -47.52 -22.22
C PHE A 67 -13.68 -46.38 -23.15
N LYS A 68 -12.39 -46.15 -23.36
CA LYS A 68 -11.89 -45.19 -24.34
C LYS A 68 -10.84 -45.87 -25.21
N TRP A 69 -10.84 -45.60 -26.50
CA TRP A 69 -9.87 -46.16 -27.45
C TRP A 69 -9.72 -45.20 -28.62
N LYS A 70 -8.73 -45.43 -29.47
CA LYS A 70 -8.51 -44.65 -30.68
C LYS A 70 -8.92 -45.42 -31.92
N ASN A 71 -9.77 -44.82 -32.76
CA ASN A 71 -10.20 -45.45 -34.00
C ASN A 71 -9.11 -45.34 -35.09
N PRO A 72 -9.00 -46.34 -35.98
CA PRO A 72 -8.15 -46.23 -37.17
C PRO A 72 -8.71 -45.19 -38.15
N THR A 73 -7.83 -44.47 -38.85
CA THR A 73 -8.24 -43.39 -39.77
C THR A 73 -8.58 -43.86 -41.18
N GLU A 74 -8.26 -45.10 -41.53
CA GLU A 74 -8.46 -45.67 -42.87
C GLU A 74 -9.38 -46.89 -42.83
N ASN A 75 -10.27 -46.98 -43.83
CA ASN A 75 -11.19 -48.11 -44.02
C ASN A 75 -12.06 -48.44 -42.80
N PHE A 76 -12.33 -47.44 -41.94
CA PHE A 76 -13.16 -47.54 -40.75
C PHE A 76 -14.60 -47.14 -41.06
N ASP A 77 -15.56 -47.86 -40.47
CA ASP A 77 -16.98 -47.53 -40.45
C ASP A 77 -17.49 -47.39 -39.02
N HIS A 78 -17.26 -48.40 -38.18
CA HIS A 78 -17.63 -48.36 -36.77
C HIS A 78 -16.73 -49.25 -35.91
N ALA A 79 -16.80 -49.06 -34.59
CA ALA A 79 -16.14 -49.92 -33.62
C ALA A 79 -17.14 -50.90 -32.98
N GLU A 80 -16.70 -52.12 -32.75
CA GLU A 80 -17.40 -53.10 -31.94
C GLU A 80 -16.65 -53.27 -30.62
N VAL A 81 -17.35 -53.01 -29.51
CA VAL A 81 -16.80 -53.16 -28.16
C VAL A 81 -17.41 -54.40 -27.52
N THR A 82 -16.55 -55.21 -26.91
CA THR A 82 -16.92 -56.49 -26.33
C THR A 82 -16.41 -56.57 -24.91
N MET A 83 -17.26 -57.02 -23.98
CA MET A 83 -16.82 -57.55 -22.70
C MET A 83 -16.85 -59.07 -22.77
N SER A 84 -15.71 -59.70 -22.48
CA SER A 84 -15.57 -61.16 -22.44
C SER A 84 -15.11 -61.61 -21.06
N TRP A 85 -15.47 -62.82 -20.68
CA TRP A 85 -14.91 -63.48 -19.50
C TRP A 85 -14.77 -64.97 -19.81
N ARG A 86 -13.91 -65.65 -19.05
CA ARG A 86 -13.89 -67.12 -19.02
C ARG A 86 -14.68 -67.59 -17.81
N ASP A 87 -15.59 -68.53 -18.02
CA ASP A 87 -16.15 -69.30 -16.91
C ASP A 87 -15.11 -70.31 -16.36
N SER A 88 -15.46 -70.97 -15.27
CA SER A 88 -14.62 -72.00 -14.62
C SER A 88 -14.34 -73.23 -15.51
N ASN A 89 -15.07 -73.38 -16.62
CA ASN A 89 -14.89 -74.47 -17.59
C ASN A 89 -14.07 -74.02 -18.82
N GLY A 90 -13.58 -72.78 -18.85
CA GLY A 90 -12.78 -72.22 -19.93
C GLY A 90 -13.59 -71.79 -21.17
N SER A 91 -14.92 -71.81 -21.10
CA SER A 91 -15.78 -71.28 -22.15
C SER A 91 -15.76 -69.75 -22.12
N ILE A 92 -15.65 -69.13 -23.29
CA ILE A 92 -15.67 -67.67 -23.44
C ILE A 92 -17.11 -67.27 -23.76
N GLU A 93 -17.79 -66.63 -22.81
CA GLU A 93 -19.03 -65.93 -23.09
C GLU A 93 -18.70 -64.49 -23.51
N ARG A 94 -19.40 -64.01 -24.53
CA ARG A 94 -19.12 -62.76 -25.23
C ARG A 94 -20.38 -61.91 -25.28
N ARG A 95 -20.31 -60.66 -24.82
CA ARG A 95 -21.38 -59.67 -25.04
C ARG A 95 -20.87 -58.56 -25.95
N ASP A 96 -21.43 -58.49 -27.15
CA ASP A 96 -21.03 -57.56 -28.20
C ASP A 96 -21.97 -56.37 -28.30
N TYR A 97 -21.40 -55.18 -28.49
CA TYR A 97 -22.13 -53.93 -28.70
C TYR A 97 -21.61 -53.25 -29.97
N ILE A 98 -22.52 -52.96 -30.90
CA ILE A 98 -22.25 -52.28 -32.17
C ILE A 98 -22.49 -50.79 -31.97
N LEU A 99 -21.48 -49.95 -32.21
CA LEU A 99 -21.55 -48.51 -31.99
C LEU A 99 -21.40 -47.73 -33.31
N PRO A 100 -22.50 -47.40 -33.99
CA PRO A 100 -22.44 -46.62 -35.22
C PRO A 100 -22.11 -45.15 -34.93
N ASN A 101 -21.19 -44.58 -35.73
CA ASN A 101 -20.76 -43.17 -35.74
C ASN A 101 -19.97 -42.66 -34.52
N GLU A 102 -18.64 -42.60 -34.66
CA GLU A 102 -17.69 -41.76 -33.91
C GLU A 102 -18.06 -41.47 -32.43
N PRO A 103 -17.88 -42.46 -31.56
CA PRO A 103 -17.25 -42.11 -30.30
C PRO A 103 -16.09 -43.05 -30.03
N GLU A 104 -14.91 -42.48 -29.85
CA GLU A 104 -13.71 -43.10 -29.26
C GLU A 104 -13.91 -43.47 -27.77
N SER A 105 -15.17 -43.69 -27.37
CA SER A 105 -15.56 -44.09 -26.02
C SER A 105 -16.92 -44.77 -25.96
N HIS A 106 -17.11 -45.66 -24.99
CA HIS A 106 -18.40 -46.26 -24.67
C HIS A 106 -18.57 -46.45 -23.18
N THR A 107 -19.76 -46.12 -22.67
CA THR A 107 -20.12 -46.34 -21.27
C THR A 107 -21.06 -47.53 -21.18
N PHE A 108 -20.60 -48.61 -20.54
CA PHE A 108 -21.47 -49.71 -20.18
C PHE A 108 -22.13 -49.39 -18.84
N THR A 109 -23.45 -49.41 -18.81
CA THR A 109 -24.23 -49.28 -17.58
C THR A 109 -24.88 -50.61 -17.24
N SER A 110 -25.03 -50.89 -15.94
CA SER A 110 -25.73 -52.07 -15.43
C SER A 110 -25.15 -53.42 -15.89
N ILE A 111 -23.81 -53.54 -15.93
CA ILE A 111 -23.18 -54.86 -16.08
C ILE A 111 -23.29 -55.60 -14.75
N MET A 112 -23.86 -56.81 -14.77
CA MET A 112 -23.82 -57.71 -13.62
C MET A 112 -22.48 -58.42 -13.56
N LEU A 113 -21.72 -58.16 -12.49
CA LEU A 113 -20.46 -58.84 -12.20
C LEU A 113 -20.66 -59.85 -11.08
N GLU A 114 -20.16 -61.07 -11.29
CA GLU A 114 -20.09 -62.10 -10.24
C GLU A 114 -18.85 -61.89 -9.36
N GLU A 115 -19.08 -61.83 -8.06
CA GLU A 115 -18.03 -61.66 -7.04
C GLU A 115 -17.00 -62.78 -7.12
N CYS A 116 -15.77 -62.43 -7.51
CA CYS A 116 -14.58 -63.29 -7.45
C CYS A 116 -14.62 -64.63 -8.18
N VAL A 117 -15.65 -64.83 -9.01
CA VAL A 117 -15.76 -65.99 -9.90
C VAL A 117 -15.04 -65.75 -11.22
N ARG A 118 -15.12 -64.53 -11.78
CA ARG A 118 -14.73 -64.24 -13.17
C ARG A 118 -13.78 -63.05 -13.25
N THR A 119 -12.82 -63.14 -14.17
CA THR A 119 -12.03 -61.98 -14.61
C THR A 119 -12.57 -61.52 -15.96
N TYR A 120 -12.92 -60.25 -16.07
CA TYR A 120 -13.51 -59.67 -17.28
C TYR A 120 -12.44 -58.94 -18.10
N PHE A 121 -12.44 -59.20 -19.41
CA PHE A 121 -11.50 -58.69 -20.39
C PHE A 121 -12.26 -57.88 -21.45
N PRO A 122 -12.11 -56.55 -21.44
CA PRO A 122 -12.68 -55.70 -22.45
C PRO A 122 -11.79 -55.66 -23.70
N THR A 123 -12.45 -55.68 -24.85
CA THR A 123 -11.79 -55.62 -26.17
C THR A 123 -12.55 -54.70 -27.11
N VAL A 124 -11.84 -54.11 -28.06
CA VAL A 124 -12.43 -53.31 -29.13
C VAL A 124 -11.83 -53.69 -30.47
N ARG A 125 -12.64 -53.73 -31.52
CA ARG A 125 -12.18 -53.96 -32.91
C ARG A 125 -12.86 -53.00 -33.87
N ALA A 126 -12.19 -52.69 -34.97
CA ALA A 126 -12.70 -51.84 -36.03
C ALA A 126 -13.41 -52.68 -37.11
N VAL A 127 -14.54 -52.18 -37.60
CA VAL A 127 -15.27 -52.74 -38.73
C VAL A 127 -15.26 -51.71 -39.85
N GLY A 128 -14.94 -52.14 -41.07
CA GLY A 128 -14.87 -51.28 -42.24
C GLY A 128 -16.18 -51.20 -43.04
N PRO A 129 -16.30 -50.28 -44.01
CA PRO A 129 -17.56 -49.99 -44.71
C PRO A 129 -18.18 -51.16 -45.48
N GLN A 130 -17.40 -52.20 -45.77
CA GLN A 130 -17.84 -53.42 -46.45
C GLN A 130 -17.92 -54.64 -45.50
N GLY A 131 -17.86 -54.41 -44.19
CA GLY A 131 -17.98 -55.43 -43.14
C GLY A 131 -16.68 -56.18 -42.82
N ALA A 132 -15.53 -55.75 -43.33
CA ALA A 132 -14.24 -56.34 -42.96
C ALA A 132 -13.85 -55.93 -41.54
N VAL A 133 -13.38 -56.86 -40.71
CA VAL A 133 -13.13 -56.63 -39.26
C VAL A 133 -11.63 -56.73 -38.96
N SER A 134 -11.10 -55.80 -38.16
CA SER A 134 -9.72 -55.80 -37.69
C SER A 134 -9.45 -56.86 -36.63
N GLU A 135 -8.17 -57.11 -36.33
CA GLU A 135 -7.77 -57.72 -35.06
C GLU A 135 -8.27 -56.87 -33.87
N PRO A 136 -8.65 -57.49 -32.73
CA PRO A 136 -9.07 -56.77 -31.54
C PRO A 136 -7.88 -56.19 -30.77
N GLU A 137 -8.08 -55.02 -30.17
CA GLU A 137 -7.23 -54.46 -29.14
C GLU A 137 -7.76 -54.87 -27.76
N TYR A 138 -6.84 -55.28 -26.88
CA TYR A 138 -7.16 -55.72 -25.52
C TYR A 138 -6.78 -54.63 -24.53
N SER A 139 -7.65 -54.39 -23.55
CA SER A 139 -7.30 -53.52 -22.44
C SER A 139 -6.12 -54.11 -21.65
N PRO A 140 -5.11 -53.31 -21.29
CA PRO A 140 -4.04 -53.77 -20.39
C PRO A 140 -4.55 -54.02 -18.97
N GLN A 141 -5.73 -53.49 -18.62
CA GLN A 141 -6.41 -53.68 -17.35
C GLN A 141 -7.53 -54.71 -17.49
N ASN A 142 -7.62 -55.64 -16.52
CA ASN A 142 -8.74 -56.56 -16.36
C ASN A 142 -9.58 -56.14 -15.14
N ILE A 143 -10.83 -56.59 -15.09
CA ILE A 143 -11.76 -56.28 -14.00
C ILE A 143 -12.02 -57.54 -13.17
N ARG A 144 -11.85 -57.46 -11.85
CA ARG A 144 -12.46 -58.36 -10.87
C ARG A 144 -13.39 -57.59 -9.94
N TYR A 145 -14.49 -58.22 -9.57
CA TYR A 145 -15.49 -57.66 -8.68
C TYR A 145 -15.42 -58.33 -7.32
N ASP A 146 -15.41 -57.51 -6.28
CA ASP A 146 -15.36 -57.90 -4.87
C ASP A 146 -16.29 -56.94 -4.10
N ASN A 147 -17.20 -57.46 -3.30
CA ASN A 147 -18.13 -56.63 -2.52
C ASN A 147 -18.33 -57.08 -1.09
N THR A 148 -17.58 -58.09 -0.64
CA THR A 148 -17.66 -58.58 0.73
C THR A 148 -16.46 -58.10 1.53
N ASN A 149 -16.70 -57.78 2.80
CA ASN A 149 -15.59 -57.59 3.71
C ASN A 149 -14.91 -58.94 3.97
N PRO A 150 -13.59 -58.96 4.16
CA PRO A 150 -12.90 -60.14 4.65
C PRO A 150 -13.47 -60.57 6.00
N GLN A 151 -13.37 -61.86 6.31
CA GLN A 151 -13.67 -62.39 7.64
C GLN A 151 -12.52 -62.05 8.60
N PRO A 152 -12.83 -61.73 9.87
CA PRO A 152 -11.82 -61.28 10.82
C PRO A 152 -10.90 -62.42 11.24
N VAL A 153 -9.70 -62.07 11.70
CA VAL A 153 -8.87 -63.01 12.46
C VAL A 153 -9.63 -63.42 13.71
N THR A 154 -9.85 -64.72 13.89
CA THR A 154 -10.69 -65.27 14.97
C THR A 154 -9.88 -65.68 16.21
N LYS A 155 -8.55 -65.71 16.10
CA LYS A 155 -7.66 -66.06 17.19
C LYS A 155 -6.31 -65.35 17.05
N ILE A 156 -5.93 -64.60 18.08
CA ILE A 156 -4.60 -64.02 18.22
C ILE A 156 -4.04 -64.54 19.54
N ASN A 157 -2.94 -65.28 19.47
CA ASN A 157 -2.16 -65.66 20.64
C ASN A 157 -1.02 -64.66 20.80
N VAL A 158 -0.85 -64.15 22.01
CA VAL A 158 0.30 -63.32 22.38
C VAL A 158 1.17 -64.10 23.36
N PHE A 159 2.44 -64.28 23.03
CA PHE A 159 3.40 -64.96 23.89
C PHE A 159 4.54 -64.01 24.26
N GLU A 160 4.88 -63.96 25.55
CA GLU A 160 6.17 -63.45 26.01
C GLU A 160 7.24 -64.50 25.71
N ASN A 161 8.34 -64.12 25.07
CA ASN A 161 9.48 -65.01 24.93
C ASN A 161 10.38 -64.92 26.17
N ASP A 162 10.58 -66.04 26.86
CA ASP A 162 11.31 -66.18 28.14
C ASP A 162 12.84 -65.99 28.05
N GLY A 163 13.35 -65.23 27.08
CA GLY A 163 14.79 -64.99 26.90
C GLY A 163 15.34 -63.94 27.87
N GLU A 164 16.41 -64.26 28.61
CA GLU A 164 17.08 -63.41 29.61
C GLU A 164 17.84 -62.17 29.06
N THR A 165 17.34 -61.49 28.03
CA THR A 165 17.91 -60.22 27.53
C THR A 165 16.95 -59.04 27.72
N PRO A 166 17.45 -57.83 28.06
CA PRO A 166 16.62 -56.63 28.16
C PRO A 166 15.95 -56.32 26.81
N GLY A 167 14.65 -55.99 26.80
CA GLY A 167 13.86 -55.78 25.58
C GLY A 167 12.96 -56.97 25.22
N LYS A 168 12.17 -57.46 26.19
CA LYS A 168 11.29 -58.63 26.02
C LYS A 168 10.46 -58.55 24.74
N ALA A 169 10.60 -59.57 23.91
CA ALA A 169 9.93 -59.69 22.65
C ALA A 169 8.50 -60.20 22.81
N VAL A 170 7.52 -59.47 22.29
CA VAL A 170 6.11 -59.91 22.23
C VAL A 170 5.87 -60.56 20.87
N THR A 171 5.42 -61.82 20.85
CA THR A 171 5.05 -62.52 19.61
C THR A 171 3.54 -62.58 19.48
N ALA A 172 2.98 -62.01 18.40
CA ALA A 172 1.58 -62.16 18.03
C ALA A 172 1.45 -63.22 16.92
N ASP A 173 0.65 -64.26 17.17
CA ASP A 173 0.42 -65.37 16.26
C ASP A 173 -1.08 -65.59 16.04
N TRP A 174 -1.50 -65.48 14.78
CA TRP A 174 -2.87 -65.68 14.31
C TRP A 174 -3.04 -66.85 13.35
N SER A 175 -2.03 -67.72 13.26
CA SER A 175 -2.05 -68.92 12.42
C SER A 175 -3.21 -69.87 12.71
N GLY A 176 -3.73 -69.86 13.94
CA GLY A 176 -4.86 -70.67 14.39
C GLY A 176 -6.24 -70.17 13.95
N GLY A 177 -6.35 -69.02 13.29
CA GLY A 177 -7.61 -68.45 12.81
C GLY A 177 -7.40 -67.29 11.84
N PRO A 178 -6.71 -67.49 10.70
CA PRO A 178 -6.43 -66.41 9.75
C PRO A 178 -7.75 -65.88 9.16
N GLY A 179 -7.81 -64.58 8.91
CA GLY A 179 -8.91 -64.00 8.15
C GLY A 179 -9.04 -64.67 6.78
N SER A 180 -10.27 -64.78 6.29
CA SER A 180 -10.58 -65.42 5.02
C SER A 180 -11.45 -64.51 4.18
N ASP A 181 -11.23 -64.50 2.89
CA ASP A 181 -12.05 -63.75 1.94
C ASP A 181 -12.26 -64.59 0.68
N ASN A 182 -13.41 -64.45 0.02
CA ASN A 182 -13.74 -65.19 -1.20
C ASN A 182 -12.84 -64.80 -2.38
N CYS A 183 -12.37 -63.56 -2.39
CA CYS A 183 -11.49 -62.92 -3.36
C CYS A 183 -10.01 -63.01 -2.97
N GLY A 184 -9.77 -63.37 -1.71
CA GLY A 184 -8.46 -63.61 -1.13
C GLY A 184 -7.91 -62.38 -0.41
N ILE A 185 -7.07 -62.62 0.59
CA ILE A 185 -6.44 -61.57 1.40
C ILE A 185 -5.26 -60.95 0.65
N ASP A 186 -5.18 -59.63 0.58
CA ASP A 186 -4.01 -58.92 0.05
C ASP A 186 -2.91 -58.83 1.10
N HIS A 187 -3.25 -58.33 2.29
CA HIS A 187 -2.31 -58.19 3.39
C HIS A 187 -3.01 -58.12 4.76
N TYR A 188 -2.20 -58.22 5.81
CA TYR A 188 -2.62 -57.93 7.18
C TYR A 188 -1.98 -56.61 7.62
N GLU A 189 -2.66 -55.85 8.47
CA GLU A 189 -2.09 -54.71 9.20
C GLU A 189 -2.17 -54.99 10.70
N ILE A 190 -1.18 -54.51 11.47
CA ILE A 190 -1.13 -54.70 12.92
C ILE A 190 -1.15 -53.35 13.63
N ALA A 191 -1.77 -53.33 14.80
CA ALA A 191 -1.92 -52.16 15.65
C ALA A 191 -1.82 -52.54 17.12
N ILE A 192 -1.31 -51.61 17.94
CA ILE A 192 -1.24 -51.73 19.40
C ILE A 192 -2.03 -50.57 20.00
N GLY A 193 -2.90 -50.87 20.97
CA GLY A 193 -3.62 -49.87 21.77
C GLY A 193 -3.37 -50.06 23.26
N TYR A 194 -3.76 -49.06 24.05
CA TYR A 194 -3.69 -49.11 25.51
C TYR A 194 -5.09 -49.02 26.14
N ASP A 195 -5.29 -49.79 27.21
CA ASP A 195 -6.45 -49.75 28.11
C ASP A 195 -6.33 -48.47 28.97
N ALA A 196 -7.27 -47.54 28.81
CA ALA A 196 -7.12 -46.18 29.29
C ALA A 196 -7.68 -45.97 30.70
N ASP A 197 -8.59 -46.84 31.14
CA ASP A 197 -9.24 -46.72 32.44
C ASP A 197 -8.94 -47.88 33.38
N SER A 198 -8.10 -48.84 32.94
CA SER A 198 -7.66 -49.99 33.73
C SER A 198 -8.85 -50.81 34.25
N ASN A 199 -10.02 -50.71 33.61
CA ASN A 199 -11.26 -51.33 34.05
C ASN A 199 -11.35 -52.80 33.66
N ASN A 200 -10.36 -53.30 32.92
CA ASN A 200 -10.23 -54.68 32.49
C ASN A 200 -11.20 -55.13 31.39
N GLU A 201 -11.95 -54.21 30.78
CA GLU A 201 -12.89 -54.38 29.68
C GLU A 201 -12.47 -53.50 28.49
N LEU A 202 -12.95 -53.80 27.29
CA LEU A 202 -12.58 -53.03 26.09
C LEU A 202 -13.78 -52.21 25.64
N ASP A 203 -13.75 -50.92 25.95
CA ASP A 203 -14.87 -50.03 25.74
C ASP A 203 -14.85 -49.44 24.32
N PRO A 204 -16.01 -49.08 23.74
CA PRO A 204 -16.07 -48.42 22.43
C PRO A 204 -15.25 -47.12 22.33
N ILE A 205 -14.87 -46.53 23.47
CA ILE A 205 -13.99 -45.36 23.55
C ILE A 205 -12.52 -45.74 23.35
N GLU A 206 -12.11 -46.93 23.75
CA GLU A 206 -10.71 -47.40 23.78
C GLU A 206 -10.27 -48.02 22.46
N ILE A 207 -11.22 -48.46 21.63
CA ILE A 207 -10.99 -48.84 20.23
C ILE A 207 -10.36 -47.67 19.44
N LYS A 208 -10.54 -46.42 19.89
CA LYS A 208 -9.91 -45.22 19.29
C LYS A 208 -8.46 -44.99 19.73
N ASN A 209 -7.95 -45.74 20.71
CA ASN A 209 -6.57 -45.61 21.23
C ASN A 209 -5.56 -46.47 20.44
N VAL A 210 -5.97 -47.02 19.30
CA VAL A 210 -5.10 -47.76 18.40
C VAL A 210 -4.09 -46.81 17.76
N LEU A 211 -2.81 -46.98 18.07
CA LEU A 211 -1.70 -46.37 17.35
C LEU A 211 -1.70 -46.93 15.93
N ASN A 212 -1.81 -46.06 14.92
CA ASN A 212 -1.90 -46.34 13.48
C ASN A 212 -1.62 -47.80 13.05
N PHE A 213 -2.59 -48.39 12.33
CA PHE A 213 -2.38 -49.67 11.66
C PHE A 213 -1.18 -49.59 10.71
N THR A 214 -0.30 -50.58 10.81
CA THR A 214 0.87 -50.69 9.95
C THR A 214 0.78 -51.98 9.16
N ARG A 215 0.91 -51.85 7.83
CA ARG A 215 0.94 -52.99 6.91
C ARG A 215 2.09 -53.93 7.22
N ILE A 216 1.78 -55.23 7.31
CA ILE A 216 2.76 -56.30 7.49
C ILE A 216 3.33 -56.66 6.09
N PRO A 217 4.65 -56.53 5.86
CA PRO A 217 5.27 -56.92 4.60
C PRO A 217 5.18 -58.44 4.40
N GLY A 218 4.61 -58.88 3.28
CA GLY A 218 4.48 -60.30 2.96
C GLY A 218 3.74 -60.53 1.63
N GLU A 219 3.98 -61.67 0.99
CA GLU A 219 3.17 -62.11 -0.16
C GLU A 219 1.75 -62.44 0.31
N LYS A 220 0.75 -62.13 -0.53
CA LYS A 220 -0.70 -62.31 -0.29
C LYS A 220 -1.02 -63.48 0.64
N GLY A 221 -1.51 -63.18 1.84
CA GLY A 221 -2.05 -64.16 2.81
C GLY A 221 -1.04 -65.10 3.48
N GLY A 222 0.27 -64.88 3.33
CA GLY A 222 1.31 -65.83 3.80
C GLY A 222 1.69 -65.70 5.27
N VAL A 223 1.77 -64.48 5.81
CA VAL A 223 2.30 -64.23 7.17
C VAL A 223 1.19 -64.41 8.21
N LYS A 224 1.42 -65.31 9.17
CA LYS A 224 0.48 -65.75 10.20
C LYS A 224 1.02 -65.61 11.62
N SER A 225 2.29 -65.23 11.79
CA SER A 225 2.92 -64.93 13.07
C SER A 225 4.00 -63.85 12.95
N PHE A 226 4.27 -63.13 14.04
CA PHE A 226 5.15 -61.97 14.04
C PHE A 226 5.77 -61.73 15.43
N GLN A 227 7.08 -61.44 15.49
CA GLN A 227 7.81 -61.19 16.73
C GLN A 227 8.35 -59.76 16.80
N ALA A 228 7.99 -59.01 17.85
CA ALA A 228 8.58 -57.73 18.20
C ALA A 228 9.88 -57.94 18.96
N VAL A 229 10.99 -57.35 18.54
CA VAL A 229 12.25 -57.35 19.27
C VAL A 229 12.66 -55.89 19.48
N ASP A 230 12.89 -55.51 20.74
CA ASP A 230 13.40 -54.18 21.11
C ASP A 230 12.50 -52.99 20.74
N GLY A 231 11.18 -53.14 20.95
CA GLY A 231 10.20 -52.06 20.94
C GLY A 231 10.01 -51.30 19.63
N TYR A 232 10.81 -51.59 18.60
CA TYR A 232 10.81 -50.86 17.33
C TYR A 232 11.19 -51.74 16.15
N THR A 233 11.65 -52.98 16.31
CA THR A 233 12.02 -53.86 15.19
C THR A 233 11.29 -55.17 15.24
N PHE A 234 10.96 -55.74 14.08
CA PHE A 234 10.21 -56.98 14.01
C PHE A 234 10.72 -57.87 12.88
N THR A 235 10.67 -59.18 13.06
CA THR A 235 11.18 -60.14 12.06
C THR A 235 10.05 -61.01 11.51
N ASP A 236 9.89 -61.08 10.19
CA ASP A 236 8.89 -61.93 9.54
C ASP A 236 9.30 -63.43 9.57
N GLU A 237 8.39 -64.31 9.11
CA GLU A 237 8.61 -65.76 9.04
C GLU A 237 9.76 -66.16 8.10
N LYS A 238 10.21 -65.24 7.24
CA LYS A 238 11.33 -65.39 6.31
C LYS A 238 12.64 -64.79 6.85
N GLY A 239 12.63 -64.22 8.07
CA GLY A 239 13.80 -63.64 8.72
C GLY A 239 14.08 -62.17 8.37
N ALA A 240 13.17 -61.46 7.71
CA ALA A 240 13.33 -60.05 7.36
C ALA A 240 12.98 -59.12 8.52
N THR A 241 13.90 -58.24 8.91
CA THR A 241 13.70 -57.27 10.00
C THR A 241 13.13 -55.94 9.49
N HIS A 242 12.07 -55.46 10.14
CA HIS A 242 11.33 -54.24 9.82
C HIS A 242 11.25 -53.33 11.04
N THR A 243 11.57 -52.04 10.89
CA THR A 243 11.55 -51.06 12.00
C THR A 243 10.29 -50.20 11.95
N PHE A 244 9.59 -50.07 13.08
CA PHE A 244 8.52 -49.11 13.31
C PHE A 244 9.06 -47.94 14.12
N LEU A 245 8.50 -46.75 13.90
CA LEU A 245 8.70 -45.57 14.74
C LEU A 245 7.40 -45.31 15.47
N PHE A 246 7.32 -45.68 16.75
CA PHE A 246 6.24 -45.17 17.60
C PHE A 246 6.41 -43.67 17.77
N LYS A 247 5.30 -42.92 17.78
CA LYS A 247 5.33 -41.48 18.03
C LYS A 247 5.78 -41.17 19.47
N GLU A 248 5.53 -42.11 20.40
CA GLU A 248 5.96 -42.06 21.80
C GLU A 248 6.35 -43.47 22.28
N PRO A 249 7.34 -43.61 23.18
CA PRO A 249 7.72 -44.90 23.76
C PRO A 249 6.57 -45.50 24.60
N LEU A 250 6.48 -46.83 24.63
CA LEU A 250 5.54 -47.56 25.48
C LEU A 250 5.79 -47.21 26.96
N GLN A 251 4.74 -46.85 27.68
CA GLN A 251 4.75 -46.56 29.11
C GLN A 251 4.71 -47.85 29.94
N GLU A 252 5.49 -47.88 31.03
CA GLU A 252 5.46 -48.94 32.04
C GLU A 252 4.11 -48.94 32.80
N ASP A 253 3.70 -50.10 33.32
CA ASP A 253 2.44 -50.29 34.08
C ASP A 253 1.15 -49.93 33.33
N VAL A 254 1.18 -49.92 32.00
CA VAL A 254 0.01 -49.75 31.13
C VAL A 254 -0.35 -51.10 30.50
N ASP A 255 -1.64 -51.44 30.53
CA ASP A 255 -2.18 -52.63 29.86
C ASP A 255 -2.29 -52.38 28.35
N TYR A 256 -1.57 -53.17 27.55
CA TYR A 256 -1.62 -53.09 26.09
C TYR A 256 -2.38 -54.26 25.47
N PHE A 257 -3.03 -53.98 24.34
CA PHE A 257 -3.66 -54.99 23.49
C PHE A 257 -3.16 -54.92 22.05
N THR A 258 -3.25 -56.03 21.33
CA THR A 258 -2.90 -56.12 19.91
C THR A 258 -4.16 -56.43 19.09
N THR A 259 -4.32 -55.73 17.97
CA THR A 259 -5.37 -56.02 16.98
C THR A 259 -4.75 -56.15 15.59
N ILE A 260 -5.38 -56.98 14.76
CA ILE A 260 -4.99 -57.26 13.39
C ILE A 260 -6.14 -56.85 12.47
N ARG A 261 -5.84 -56.02 11.49
CA ARG A 261 -6.72 -55.75 10.37
C ARG A 261 -6.41 -56.69 9.23
N VAL A 262 -7.46 -57.27 8.66
CA VAL A 262 -7.39 -58.08 7.44
C VAL A 262 -7.82 -57.19 6.29
N VAL A 263 -7.01 -57.06 5.24
CA VAL A 263 -7.30 -56.24 4.05
C VAL A 263 -7.28 -57.13 2.80
N ASP A 264 -8.33 -57.10 2.01
CA ASP A 264 -8.42 -57.85 0.75
C ASP A 264 -7.82 -57.08 -0.46
N GLY A 265 -7.93 -57.67 -1.64
CA GLY A 265 -7.44 -57.08 -2.89
C GLY A 265 -8.20 -55.84 -3.34
N ALA A 266 -9.46 -55.69 -2.95
CA ALA A 266 -10.31 -54.55 -3.26
C ALA A 266 -10.21 -53.41 -2.22
N GLY A 267 -9.49 -53.64 -1.12
CA GLY A 267 -9.27 -52.68 -0.05
C GLY A 267 -10.36 -52.68 1.02
N PHE A 268 -11.30 -53.63 1.02
CA PHE A 268 -12.16 -53.81 2.18
C PHE A 268 -11.34 -54.39 3.33
N PHE A 269 -11.76 -54.04 4.53
CA PHE A 269 -11.06 -54.46 5.72
C PHE A 269 -12.00 -54.78 6.87
N ILE A 270 -11.51 -55.65 7.76
CA ILE A 270 -12.11 -55.88 9.05
C ILE A 270 -11.03 -56.02 10.11
N ASP A 271 -11.32 -55.49 11.29
CA ASP A 271 -10.44 -55.59 12.45
C ASP A 271 -10.81 -56.83 13.27
N SER A 272 -9.79 -57.54 13.76
CA SER A 272 -9.95 -58.64 14.70
C SER A 272 -10.47 -58.13 16.05
N SER A 273 -11.09 -59.02 16.84
CA SER A 273 -11.21 -58.76 18.27
C SER A 273 -9.82 -58.70 18.91
N PRO A 274 -9.54 -57.73 19.80
CA PRO A 274 -8.22 -57.57 20.41
C PRO A 274 -7.81 -58.80 21.24
N SER A 275 -6.51 -59.09 21.24
CA SER A 275 -5.93 -60.23 21.96
C SER A 275 -5.83 -60.00 23.47
N LEU A 276 -5.65 -61.09 24.23
CA LEU A 276 -5.35 -61.05 25.67
C LEU A 276 -4.03 -60.30 25.96
N ARG A 277 -4.02 -59.63 27.13
CA ARG A 277 -3.09 -58.61 27.61
C ARG A 277 -1.64 -59.04 27.73
N TRP A 278 -0.75 -58.05 27.70
CA TRP A 278 0.57 -58.14 28.31
C TRP A 278 0.87 -56.86 29.10
N ILE A 279 1.49 -57.03 30.28
CA ILE A 279 1.92 -55.94 31.16
C ILE A 279 3.40 -55.69 30.88
N ALA A 280 3.79 -54.44 30.62
CA ALA A 280 5.19 -54.06 30.60
C ALA A 280 5.77 -54.18 32.02
N LEU A 281 6.53 -55.26 32.28
CA LEU A 281 7.17 -55.46 33.59
C LEU A 281 8.19 -54.36 33.91
N PRO A 282 8.31 -53.93 35.18
CA PRO A 282 9.23 -52.86 35.57
C PRO A 282 10.68 -53.29 35.34
N GLY A 283 11.38 -52.58 34.46
CA GLY A 283 12.83 -52.64 34.39
C GLY A 283 13.44 -51.97 35.62
N PRO A 284 14.73 -52.23 35.94
CA PRO A 284 15.41 -51.52 37.02
C PRO A 284 15.42 -50.01 36.71
N THR A 285 14.93 -49.19 37.65
CA THR A 285 14.79 -47.72 37.56
C THR A 285 15.99 -47.03 36.89
N ILE A 286 15.88 -46.79 35.59
CA ILE A 286 16.69 -45.84 34.84
C ILE A 286 15.84 -44.57 34.81
N GLY A 287 16.12 -43.59 35.66
CA GLY A 287 15.24 -42.44 35.80
C GLY A 287 15.11 -41.67 34.49
N PHE A 288 13.90 -41.50 33.99
CA PHE A 288 13.66 -40.75 32.75
C PHE A 288 14.12 -39.29 32.90
N PRO A 289 14.57 -38.64 31.81
CA PRO A 289 14.82 -37.20 31.80
C PRO A 289 13.58 -36.40 32.23
N PRO A 290 13.76 -35.22 32.87
CA PRO A 290 12.65 -34.32 33.15
C PRO A 290 12.05 -33.71 31.88
N ASP A 291 10.85 -33.16 31.98
CA ASP A 291 10.28 -32.29 30.95
C ASP A 291 11.11 -30.99 30.79
N PRO A 292 11.15 -30.40 29.57
CA PRO A 292 11.84 -29.13 29.35
C PRO A 292 11.14 -27.94 30.04
N PRO A 293 11.87 -26.85 30.34
CA PRO A 293 11.26 -25.61 30.82
C PRO A 293 10.27 -25.02 29.81
N THR A 294 9.29 -24.26 30.31
CA THR A 294 8.25 -23.58 29.49
C THR A 294 8.18 -22.08 29.81
N ASN A 295 7.34 -21.32 29.09
CA ASN A 295 7.14 -19.87 29.32
C ASN A 295 8.44 -19.06 29.39
N LEU A 296 9.33 -19.29 28.41
CA LEU A 296 10.59 -18.56 28.29
C LEU A 296 10.31 -17.06 28.06
N SER A 297 11.05 -16.18 28.73
CA SER A 297 10.96 -14.73 28.52
C SER A 297 12.26 -13.99 28.85
N LEU A 298 12.41 -12.78 28.32
CA LEU A 298 13.50 -11.85 28.62
C LEU A 298 12.96 -10.54 29.19
N SER A 299 13.68 -9.94 30.14
CA SER A 299 13.30 -8.65 30.74
C SER A 299 13.47 -7.44 29.81
N SER A 300 14.26 -7.57 28.75
CA SER A 300 14.48 -6.54 27.71
C SER A 300 14.96 -7.19 26.41
N SER A 301 14.60 -6.61 25.27
CA SER A 301 15.13 -6.98 23.95
C SER A 301 16.41 -6.21 23.57
N TRP A 302 16.72 -5.13 24.29
CA TRP A 302 17.92 -4.33 24.10
C TRP A 302 18.63 -4.05 25.42
N ILE A 303 19.95 -4.02 25.38
CA ILE A 303 20.78 -3.56 26.49
C ILE A 303 21.83 -2.58 26.00
N THR A 304 22.12 -1.61 26.86
CA THR A 304 23.14 -0.58 26.67
C THR A 304 24.12 -0.56 27.83
N GLY A 305 25.27 0.09 27.67
CA GLY A 305 26.32 0.19 28.68
C GLY A 305 27.68 -0.31 28.20
N ASN A 306 28.73 0.12 28.88
CA ASN A 306 30.11 -0.28 28.57
C ASN A 306 30.35 -1.75 28.98
N PRO A 307 31.02 -2.57 28.14
CA PRO A 307 31.36 -3.93 28.51
C PRO A 307 32.33 -3.98 29.72
N PRO A 308 32.25 -5.02 30.57
CA PRO A 308 31.30 -6.12 30.52
C PRO A 308 29.90 -5.70 31.02
N VAL A 309 28.87 -5.94 30.20
CA VAL A 309 27.47 -5.67 30.53
C VAL A 309 26.72 -7.00 30.71
N PRO A 310 25.93 -7.17 31.78
CA PRO A 310 25.10 -8.36 31.96
C PRO A 310 24.02 -8.45 30.87
N SER A 311 23.61 -9.67 30.52
CA SER A 311 22.41 -9.88 29.72
C SER A 311 21.15 -9.36 30.44
N PRO A 312 20.02 -9.17 29.73
CA PRO A 312 18.72 -9.14 30.38
C PRO A 312 18.48 -10.40 31.21
N GLU A 313 17.56 -10.33 32.17
CA GLU A 313 17.13 -11.51 32.92
C GLU A 313 16.33 -12.44 32.01
N PHE A 314 16.82 -13.68 31.87
CA PHE A 314 16.16 -14.77 31.17
C PHE A 314 15.40 -15.62 32.18
N SER A 315 14.09 -15.80 32.00
CA SER A 315 13.23 -16.53 32.95
C SER A 315 12.36 -17.59 32.29
N TRP A 316 11.90 -18.56 33.08
CA TRP A 316 11.13 -19.71 32.63
C TRP A 316 10.25 -20.31 33.75
N THR A 317 9.36 -21.22 33.36
CA THR A 317 8.60 -22.09 34.27
C THR A 317 9.25 -23.48 34.34
N ASN A 318 9.50 -23.96 35.55
CA ASN A 318 10.08 -25.29 35.78
C ASN A 318 9.03 -26.40 35.53
N PRO A 319 9.44 -27.58 35.04
CA PRO A 319 8.56 -28.74 34.95
C PRO A 319 8.15 -29.27 36.33
N SER A 320 7.01 -29.96 36.41
CA SER A 320 6.60 -30.72 37.60
C SER A 320 7.28 -32.09 37.66
N GLY A 321 7.47 -32.67 38.86
CA GLY A 321 7.93 -34.05 39.01
C GLY A 321 9.46 -34.20 39.15
N ASN A 322 10.07 -35.06 38.33
CA ASN A 322 11.48 -35.50 38.41
C ASN A 322 12.50 -34.40 38.02
N PHE A 323 12.48 -33.25 38.69
CA PHE A 323 13.28 -32.06 38.38
C PHE A 323 14.23 -31.70 39.53
N SER A 324 15.46 -31.28 39.20
CA SER A 324 16.46 -30.80 40.17
C SER A 324 16.84 -29.35 39.91
N HIS A 325 17.27 -29.02 38.69
CA HIS A 325 17.67 -27.65 38.32
C HIS A 325 17.60 -27.45 36.81
N VAL A 326 17.78 -26.20 36.37
CA VAL A 326 17.96 -25.84 34.96
C VAL A 326 19.42 -25.52 34.70
N GLU A 327 19.92 -25.97 33.56
CA GLU A 327 21.15 -25.45 32.97
C GLU A 327 20.79 -24.55 31.79
N VAL A 328 21.53 -23.45 31.63
CA VAL A 328 21.30 -22.44 30.60
C VAL A 328 22.56 -22.21 29.78
N SER A 329 22.38 -21.70 28.58
CA SER A 329 23.47 -21.31 27.70
C SER A 329 23.00 -20.16 26.80
N LEU A 330 23.94 -19.33 26.36
CA LEU A 330 23.68 -18.20 25.49
C LEU A 330 24.32 -18.47 24.12
N GLY A 331 23.51 -18.35 23.08
CA GLY A 331 23.96 -18.40 21.69
C GLY A 331 23.86 -17.04 21.03
N VAL A 332 24.42 -16.96 19.83
CA VAL A 332 24.28 -15.83 18.93
C VAL A 332 23.69 -16.33 17.61
N TYR A 333 22.68 -15.62 17.11
CA TYR A 333 22.07 -15.85 15.81
C TYR A 333 22.61 -14.82 14.82
N ILE A 334 23.43 -15.29 13.87
CA ILE A 334 24.10 -14.47 12.85
C ILE A 334 23.91 -15.11 11.48
N GLU A 335 23.62 -14.31 10.44
CA GLU A 335 23.54 -14.79 9.04
C GLU A 335 22.67 -16.06 8.83
N ASN A 336 21.56 -16.16 9.56
CA ASN A 336 20.65 -17.32 9.60
C ASN A 336 21.22 -18.61 10.24
N GLU A 337 22.39 -18.54 10.85
CA GLU A 337 23.00 -19.62 11.62
C GLU A 337 22.90 -19.35 13.13
N LEU A 338 22.50 -20.37 13.88
CA LEU A 338 22.43 -20.34 15.33
C LEU A 338 23.67 -20.98 15.94
N ILE A 339 24.56 -20.17 16.50
CA ILE A 339 25.81 -20.63 17.12
C ILE A 339 25.65 -20.54 18.63
N PHE A 340 25.54 -21.69 19.30
CA PHE A 340 25.60 -21.74 20.75
C PHE A 340 27.03 -21.97 21.22
N ASN A 341 27.39 -21.34 22.34
CA ASN A 341 28.48 -21.87 23.15
C ASN A 341 28.06 -23.28 23.64
N THR A 342 28.94 -24.26 23.49
CA THR A 342 28.67 -25.64 23.90
C THR A 342 28.58 -25.80 25.42
N ASP A 343 29.08 -24.81 26.16
CA ASP A 343 29.08 -24.81 27.62
C ASP A 343 27.72 -24.37 28.18
N TYR A 344 27.10 -25.27 28.94
CA TYR A 344 25.94 -24.99 29.78
C TYR A 344 26.43 -24.63 31.19
N GLU A 345 25.83 -23.60 31.79
CA GLU A 345 26.02 -23.29 33.20
C GLU A 345 24.75 -23.52 33.99
N LYS A 346 24.89 -24.01 35.22
CA LYS A 346 23.76 -24.20 36.14
C LYS A 346 23.15 -22.83 36.47
N ALA A 347 21.84 -22.70 36.30
CA ALA A 347 21.13 -21.48 36.64
C ALA A 347 21.36 -21.11 38.12
N LEU A 348 21.75 -19.86 38.36
CA LEU A 348 21.97 -19.32 39.70
C LEU A 348 20.67 -19.20 40.50
N ASN A 349 19.55 -18.90 39.82
CA ASN A 349 18.22 -18.86 40.42
C ASN A 349 17.37 -20.02 39.89
N PRO A 350 16.36 -20.48 40.65
CA PRO A 350 15.54 -21.63 40.26
C PRO A 350 14.74 -21.44 38.96
N GLN A 351 14.42 -20.20 38.60
CA GLN A 351 13.52 -19.86 37.48
C GLN A 351 14.04 -18.69 36.62
N SER A 352 15.27 -18.23 36.86
CA SER A 352 15.87 -17.17 36.07
C SER A 352 17.39 -17.22 36.03
N HIS A 353 17.97 -16.48 35.07
CA HIS A 353 19.40 -16.34 34.92
C HIS A 353 19.79 -15.00 34.28
N ILE A 354 20.94 -14.47 34.70
CA ILE A 354 21.60 -13.32 34.07
C ILE A 354 23.02 -13.76 33.70
N PHE A 355 23.32 -13.71 32.41
CA PHE A 355 24.63 -14.05 31.87
C PHE A 355 25.59 -12.88 32.08
N THR A 356 26.67 -13.09 32.82
CA THR A 356 27.65 -12.03 33.18
C THR A 356 29.03 -12.21 32.56
N LYS A 357 29.31 -13.38 31.97
CA LYS A 357 30.65 -13.76 31.49
C LYS A 357 30.82 -13.65 29.97
N PHE A 358 29.80 -13.18 29.25
CA PHE A 358 29.82 -13.16 27.79
C PHE A 358 30.36 -11.83 27.28
N LEU A 359 31.27 -11.90 26.30
CA LEU A 359 31.69 -10.73 25.55
C LEU A 359 30.63 -10.47 24.47
N LEU A 360 29.79 -9.48 24.70
CA LEU A 360 28.81 -9.06 23.72
C LEU A 360 29.48 -8.15 22.69
N ILE A 361 29.16 -8.38 21.42
CA ILE A 361 29.66 -7.67 20.25
C ILE A 361 28.47 -6.90 19.70
N GLN A 362 28.61 -5.57 19.66
CA GLN A 362 27.56 -4.68 19.19
C GLN A 362 27.07 -5.07 17.80
N CYS A 363 25.75 -5.13 17.63
CA CYS A 363 25.09 -5.20 16.32
C CYS A 363 25.45 -6.41 15.43
N SER A 364 26.17 -7.40 15.97
CA SER A 364 26.68 -8.54 15.21
C SER A 364 25.66 -9.68 15.05
N GLY A 365 24.56 -9.66 15.82
CA GLY A 365 23.53 -10.71 15.82
C GLY A 365 22.50 -10.55 16.93
N PHE A 366 21.57 -11.50 17.01
CA PHE A 366 20.66 -11.63 18.17
C PHE A 366 21.23 -12.64 19.16
N TYR A 367 21.34 -12.26 20.43
CA TYR A 367 21.70 -13.16 21.51
C TYR A 367 20.48 -13.95 21.94
N VAL A 368 20.51 -15.27 21.77
CA VAL A 368 19.38 -16.15 22.05
C VAL A 368 19.72 -17.10 23.20
N PRO A 369 19.01 -17.01 24.34
CA PRO A 369 19.24 -17.94 25.43
C PRO A 369 18.52 -19.27 25.20
N LYS A 370 19.09 -20.34 25.75
CA LYS A 370 18.49 -21.68 25.78
C LYS A 370 18.52 -22.27 27.19
N ALA A 371 17.56 -23.15 27.47
CA ALA A 371 17.43 -23.82 28.76
C ALA A 371 17.21 -25.33 28.59
N ILE A 372 17.70 -26.10 29.55
CA ILE A 372 17.44 -27.55 29.72
C ILE A 372 17.15 -27.86 31.18
N SER A 373 16.18 -28.73 31.43
CA SER A 373 15.93 -29.27 32.77
C SER A 373 16.84 -30.46 33.04
N VAL A 374 17.30 -30.59 34.28
CA VAL A 374 18.15 -31.70 34.74
C VAL A 374 17.53 -32.30 36.00
N ASN A 375 17.46 -33.63 36.09
CA ASN A 375 16.97 -34.33 37.28
C ASN A 375 18.08 -34.63 38.30
N SER A 376 17.75 -35.26 39.42
CA SER A 376 18.72 -35.61 40.49
C SER A 376 19.76 -36.66 40.06
N LEU A 377 19.48 -37.42 39.00
CA LEU A 377 20.35 -38.44 38.42
C LEU A 377 21.23 -37.89 37.28
N GLY A 378 21.06 -36.62 36.91
CA GLY A 378 21.82 -35.96 35.85
C GLY A 378 21.25 -36.13 34.44
N ASN A 379 20.07 -36.74 34.28
CA ASN A 379 19.42 -36.88 32.97
C ASN A 379 18.81 -35.54 32.54
N LYS A 380 19.00 -35.20 31.26
CA LYS A 380 18.70 -33.88 30.69
C LYS A 380 17.51 -33.95 29.73
N SER A 381 16.59 -32.99 29.85
CA SER A 381 15.48 -32.82 28.89
C SER A 381 15.99 -32.45 27.49
N ARG A 382 15.08 -32.39 26.51
CA ARG A 382 15.35 -31.62 25.28
C ARG A 382 15.61 -30.14 25.61
N SER A 383 16.42 -29.46 24.80
CA SER A 383 16.64 -28.01 24.94
C SER A 383 15.50 -27.20 24.35
N VAL A 384 15.17 -26.09 25.00
CA VAL A 384 14.25 -25.06 24.51
C VAL A 384 15.00 -23.75 24.31
N VAL A 385 14.68 -23.04 23.23
CA VAL A 385 15.36 -21.81 22.79
C VAL A 385 14.36 -20.67 22.75
N TYR A 386 14.76 -19.49 23.23
CA TYR A 386 13.99 -18.26 23.07
C TYR A 386 14.50 -17.50 21.84
N PHE A 387 13.78 -17.65 20.71
CA PHE A 387 14.24 -17.16 19.41
C PHE A 387 14.19 -15.64 19.24
N ASP A 388 13.37 -14.92 20.01
CA ASP A 388 13.30 -13.45 19.90
C ASP A 388 14.59 -12.77 20.42
N GLY A 389 15.27 -13.41 21.38
CA GLY A 389 16.58 -13.00 21.89
C GLY A 389 16.65 -11.56 22.40
N PHE A 390 17.88 -11.03 22.44
CA PHE A 390 18.17 -9.61 22.69
C PHE A 390 19.37 -9.13 21.86
N ARG A 391 19.53 -7.81 21.76
CA ARG A 391 20.67 -7.15 21.11
C ARG A 391 21.42 -6.27 22.09
N TYR A 392 22.68 -6.04 21.78
CA TYR A 392 23.55 -5.14 22.52
C TYR A 392 23.99 -4.00 21.63
N ASP A 393 23.83 -2.79 22.14
CA ASP A 393 24.30 -1.56 21.50
C ASP A 393 24.75 -0.55 22.57
N ASN A 394 25.83 0.16 22.30
CA ASN A 394 26.33 1.22 23.17
C ASN A 394 26.96 2.36 22.36
N THR A 395 26.65 2.43 21.07
CA THR A 395 27.13 3.47 20.17
C THR A 395 25.95 4.34 19.80
N ASN A 396 26.04 5.65 20.07
CA ASN A 396 24.98 6.55 19.62
C ASN A 396 24.95 6.61 18.09
N PRO A 397 23.77 6.77 17.48
CA PRO A 397 23.65 7.00 16.04
C PRO A 397 24.44 8.23 15.60
N THR A 398 25.01 8.16 14.40
CA THR A 398 25.54 9.33 13.72
C THR A 398 24.38 10.21 13.24
N PRO A 399 24.43 11.54 13.46
CA PRO A 399 23.33 12.43 13.14
C PRO A 399 23.09 12.55 11.63
N VAL A 400 21.92 13.07 11.27
CA VAL A 400 21.66 13.61 9.93
C VAL A 400 22.77 14.61 9.58
N THR A 401 23.23 14.62 8.33
CA THR A 401 24.30 15.51 7.88
C THR A 401 23.84 16.59 6.92
N PHE A 402 22.61 16.51 6.44
CA PHE A 402 22.03 17.49 5.54
C PHE A 402 20.50 17.48 5.64
N ILE A 403 19.92 18.68 5.65
CA ILE A 403 18.47 18.89 5.64
C ILE A 403 18.16 19.93 4.56
N ASP A 404 17.45 19.52 3.51
CA ASP A 404 16.91 20.39 2.47
C ASP A 404 15.53 20.91 2.87
N VAL A 405 15.40 22.24 2.90
CA VAL A 405 14.16 22.98 3.19
C VAL A 405 13.73 23.88 2.03
N SER A 406 14.34 23.71 0.85
CA SER A 406 14.10 24.57 -0.33
C SER A 406 12.72 24.40 -0.97
N LYS A 407 11.99 23.33 -0.63
CA LYS A 407 10.63 23.08 -1.13
C LYS A 407 9.60 23.78 -0.25
N ILE A 408 9.20 24.96 -0.69
CA ILE A 408 8.11 25.73 -0.11
C ILE A 408 6.78 25.15 -0.61
N ASP A 409 6.21 24.21 0.14
CA ASP A 409 4.88 23.64 -0.11
C ASP A 409 3.78 24.28 0.77
N GLY A 410 4.14 25.28 1.58
CA GLY A 410 3.23 25.94 2.53
C GLY A 410 2.18 26.82 1.84
N ILE A 411 1.10 26.24 1.34
CA ILE A 411 -0.10 27.04 1.03
C ILE A 411 -0.85 27.26 2.34
N VAL A 412 -0.88 28.52 2.79
CA VAL A 412 -1.66 28.97 3.94
C VAL A 412 -3.14 28.96 3.54
N ASN A 413 -3.88 27.93 3.93
CA ASN A 413 -5.31 28.12 4.19
C ASN A 413 -5.40 28.48 5.68
N GLU A 414 -6.09 29.58 6.00
CA GLU A 414 -6.15 30.23 7.33
C GLU A 414 -6.52 29.32 8.53
N THR A 415 -6.85 28.04 8.29
CA THR A 415 -7.26 27.07 9.31
C THR A 415 -6.22 25.99 9.63
N VAL A 416 -5.18 25.78 8.81
CA VAL A 416 -4.19 24.71 9.00
C VAL A 416 -2.78 25.21 8.67
N PHE A 417 -1.91 25.26 9.68
CA PHE A 417 -0.51 25.64 9.51
C PHE A 417 0.34 24.44 9.09
N LYS A 418 1.00 24.53 7.93
CA LYS A 418 1.97 23.54 7.44
C LYS A 418 3.35 24.16 7.37
N ALA A 419 4.35 23.44 7.88
CA ALA A 419 5.75 23.80 7.71
C ALA A 419 6.23 23.48 6.28
N ASN A 420 7.44 23.91 5.92
CA ASN A 420 8.08 23.46 4.68
C ASN A 420 8.28 21.95 4.70
N THR A 421 8.27 21.35 3.51
CA THR A 421 8.64 19.94 3.36
C THR A 421 10.15 19.82 3.56
N VAL A 422 10.54 18.97 4.49
CA VAL A 422 11.92 18.77 4.91
C VAL A 422 12.43 17.45 4.35
N ASP A 423 13.60 17.45 3.69
CA ASP A 423 14.20 16.27 3.06
C ASP A 423 15.65 16.06 3.52
N TRP A 424 15.93 14.90 4.11
CA TRP A 424 17.26 14.50 4.58
C TRP A 424 17.79 13.25 3.86
N SER A 425 17.23 12.90 2.70
CA SER A 425 17.57 11.68 1.95
C SER A 425 19.02 11.61 1.47
N THR A 426 19.68 12.75 1.30
CA THR A 426 21.10 12.82 0.88
C THR A 426 22.07 12.64 2.04
N GLY A 427 21.61 12.72 3.29
CA GLY A 427 22.42 12.55 4.49
C GLY A 427 21.62 12.06 5.69
N PRO A 428 21.00 10.86 5.63
CA PRO A 428 19.96 10.46 6.58
C PRO A 428 20.45 10.04 7.98
N GLY A 429 21.74 10.24 8.26
CA GLY A 429 22.44 9.64 9.38
C GLY A 429 22.59 8.13 9.23
N SER A 430 23.28 7.53 10.19
CA SER A 430 23.55 6.09 10.19
C SER A 430 23.81 5.57 11.58
N ASP A 431 23.61 4.28 11.76
CA ASP A 431 23.89 3.59 13.01
C ASP A 431 24.42 2.17 12.71
N ASN A 432 25.27 1.63 13.57
CA ASN A 432 25.83 0.29 13.38
C ASN A 432 24.79 -0.82 13.67
N CYS A 433 23.80 -0.56 14.50
CA CYS A 433 22.67 -1.43 14.84
C CYS A 433 21.40 -1.12 14.06
N GLY A 434 21.40 -0.01 13.32
CA GLY A 434 20.30 0.45 12.49
C GLY A 434 19.43 1.47 13.22
N ILE A 435 18.81 2.33 12.42
CA ILE A 435 17.94 3.40 12.91
C ILE A 435 16.56 2.82 13.23
N ALA A 436 15.96 3.24 14.34
CA ALA A 436 14.59 2.90 14.70
C ALA A 436 13.61 4.02 14.33
N LYS A 437 13.96 5.28 14.63
CA LYS A 437 13.08 6.42 14.37
C LYS A 437 13.83 7.75 14.22
N TYR A 438 13.16 8.70 13.59
CA TYR A 438 13.52 10.10 13.56
C TYR A 438 12.60 10.90 14.47
N GLU A 439 13.15 11.92 15.13
CA GLU A 439 12.39 12.97 15.80
C GLU A 439 12.71 14.33 15.19
N MET A 440 11.68 15.16 15.02
CA MET A 440 11.77 16.50 14.43
C MET A 440 11.21 17.57 15.36
N ALA A 441 11.82 18.74 15.34
CA ALA A 441 11.34 19.96 15.97
C ALA A 441 11.45 21.16 15.01
N ILE A 442 10.61 22.18 15.23
CA ILE A 442 10.65 23.45 14.51
C ILE A 442 11.02 24.54 15.51
N GLY A 443 11.99 25.37 15.17
CA GLY A 443 12.37 26.54 15.96
C GLY A 443 12.22 27.85 15.20
N LEU A 444 12.17 28.95 15.93
CA LEU A 444 12.00 30.31 15.43
C LEU A 444 13.37 31.01 15.40
N ASP A 445 13.70 31.65 14.28
CA ASP A 445 14.76 32.66 14.24
C ASP A 445 14.18 33.97 14.81
N ALA A 446 14.37 34.16 16.12
CA ALA A 446 13.67 35.14 16.93
C ALA A 446 14.00 36.58 16.52
N ASN A 447 15.23 36.81 16.05
CA ASN A 447 15.67 38.10 15.54
C ASN A 447 15.39 38.26 14.02
N SER A 448 15.02 37.17 13.33
CA SER A 448 14.69 37.09 11.90
C SER A 448 15.79 37.63 10.97
N ASN A 449 17.05 37.58 11.41
CA ASN A 449 18.21 38.06 10.65
C ASN A 449 18.70 37.02 9.61
N GLY A 450 18.14 35.82 9.63
CA GLY A 450 18.50 34.71 8.74
C GLY A 450 19.77 33.95 9.15
N VAL A 451 20.23 34.11 10.38
CA VAL A 451 21.42 33.50 10.96
C VAL A 451 21.07 32.97 12.35
N LEU A 452 21.23 31.66 12.56
CA LEU A 452 20.94 31.04 13.85
C LEU A 452 21.96 31.46 14.92
N ASP A 453 21.53 32.26 15.89
CA ASP A 453 22.37 32.66 17.01
C ASP A 453 22.60 31.48 17.98
N PRO A 454 23.70 31.48 18.77
CA PRO A 454 23.99 30.41 19.74
C PRO A 454 22.90 30.14 20.80
N GLY A 455 21.92 31.04 20.97
CA GLY A 455 20.77 30.85 21.86
C GLY A 455 19.51 30.29 21.18
N GLU A 456 19.47 30.25 19.85
CA GLU A 456 18.29 29.88 19.08
C GLU A 456 18.30 28.39 18.66
N GLN A 457 19.45 27.70 18.71
CA GLN A 457 19.62 26.43 17.98
C GLN A 457 19.05 25.16 18.63
N ILE A 458 18.93 25.08 19.97
CA ILE A 458 18.49 23.85 20.68
C ILE A 458 17.49 24.14 21.80
N ASP A 459 17.61 25.30 22.45
CA ASP A 459 16.76 25.64 23.61
C ASP A 459 15.47 26.38 23.21
N ASP A 460 15.36 26.82 21.95
CA ASP A 460 14.22 27.56 21.39
C ASP A 460 13.55 26.82 20.21
N VAL A 461 13.42 25.50 20.36
CA VAL A 461 12.62 24.66 19.45
C VAL A 461 11.39 24.15 20.17
N GLN A 462 10.31 23.93 19.41
CA GLN A 462 9.16 23.18 19.90
C GLN A 462 9.60 21.78 20.37
N PRO A 463 8.85 21.13 21.28
CA PRO A 463 9.17 19.78 21.71
C PRO A 463 9.31 18.83 20.52
N PHE A 464 10.41 18.07 20.47
CA PHE A 464 10.66 17.05 19.45
C PHE A 464 9.50 16.05 19.38
N GLN A 465 9.01 15.82 18.17
CA GLN A 465 7.96 14.84 17.88
C GLN A 465 8.51 13.71 17.03
N VAL A 466 7.98 12.50 17.24
CA VAL A 466 8.35 11.32 16.44
C VAL A 466 7.75 11.45 15.05
N ILE A 467 8.57 11.26 14.03
CA ILE A 467 8.10 11.25 12.64
C ILE A 467 7.47 9.87 12.36
N PRO A 468 6.22 9.81 11.86
CA PRO A 468 5.59 8.54 11.49
C PRO A 468 6.34 7.89 10.32
N GLY A 469 6.44 6.55 10.33
CA GLY A 469 7.09 5.75 9.28
C GLY A 469 8.50 5.25 9.60
N GLY A 470 9.04 5.58 10.78
CA GLY A 470 10.28 4.95 11.28
C GLY A 470 11.51 5.30 10.45
N ASN A 471 12.35 4.31 10.17
CA ASN A 471 13.63 4.47 9.48
C ASN A 471 13.55 4.55 7.94
N ASP A 472 12.38 4.25 7.35
CA ASP A 472 12.18 4.32 5.90
C ASP A 472 11.89 5.74 5.40
N ILE A 473 11.67 6.68 6.32
CA ILE A 473 11.31 8.07 6.00
C ILE A 473 12.56 8.95 5.98
N THR A 474 12.73 9.62 4.83
CA THR A 474 13.77 10.64 4.63
C THR A 474 13.22 11.97 4.16
N ARG A 475 11.90 12.12 4.14
CA ARG A 475 11.19 13.35 3.78
C ARG A 475 9.90 13.46 4.57
N TYR A 476 9.62 14.63 5.13
CA TYR A 476 8.41 14.85 5.93
C TYR A 476 7.97 16.31 5.92
N GLN A 477 6.65 16.55 5.97
CA GLN A 477 6.05 17.88 6.14
C GLN A 477 5.27 17.87 7.45
N ALA A 478 5.69 18.72 8.41
CA ALA A 478 4.97 18.85 9.66
C ALA A 478 3.70 19.70 9.48
N GLU A 479 2.60 19.23 10.06
CA GLU A 479 1.28 19.88 10.03
C GLU A 479 0.78 20.05 11.47
N SER A 480 0.35 21.27 11.82
CA SER A 480 -0.11 21.55 13.18
C SER A 480 -1.45 20.84 13.45
N GLY A 481 -1.50 20.08 14.55
CA GLY A 481 -2.63 19.23 14.94
C GLY A 481 -2.47 17.75 14.57
N GLU A 482 -1.45 17.41 13.76
CA GLU A 482 -1.19 16.04 13.30
C GLU A 482 0.11 15.49 13.89
N ASP A 483 0.22 14.17 14.07
CA ASP A 483 1.45 13.47 14.49
C ASP A 483 2.13 14.03 15.77
N GLY A 484 1.34 14.65 16.64
CA GLY A 484 1.81 15.28 17.89
C GLY A 484 2.39 16.69 17.72
N PHE A 485 2.47 17.20 16.48
CA PHE A 485 2.90 18.57 16.22
C PHE A 485 1.79 19.56 16.62
N ASN A 486 2.18 20.61 17.33
CA ASN A 486 1.28 21.70 17.70
C ASN A 486 2.07 23.02 17.66
N PHE A 487 1.93 23.76 16.57
CA PHE A 487 2.64 25.01 16.34
C PHE A 487 1.77 26.01 15.58
N THR A 488 2.14 27.29 15.68
CA THR A 488 1.59 28.38 14.87
C THR A 488 2.75 29.03 14.13
N LEU A 489 2.61 29.21 12.82
CA LEU A 489 3.60 29.91 12.01
C LEU A 489 3.09 31.33 11.73
N GLU A 490 3.92 32.32 12.03
CA GLU A 490 3.62 33.74 11.78
C GLU A 490 4.14 34.14 10.40
N SER A 491 3.31 34.82 9.60
CA SER A 491 3.70 35.35 8.28
C SER A 491 4.90 36.29 8.40
N GLY A 492 5.86 36.15 7.49
CA GLY A 492 7.06 36.99 7.44
C GLY A 492 8.09 36.68 8.52
N LYS A 493 7.91 35.61 9.30
CA LYS A 493 8.92 35.08 10.23
C LYS A 493 9.74 33.96 9.59
N LYS A 494 10.97 33.84 10.10
CA LYS A 494 11.94 32.82 9.71
C LYS A 494 11.97 31.70 10.74
N TYR A 495 12.02 30.47 10.25
CA TYR A 495 12.04 29.26 11.07
C TYR A 495 13.16 28.35 10.61
N PHE A 496 13.45 27.32 11.40
CA PHE A 496 14.39 26.27 11.03
C PHE A 496 13.87 24.92 11.54
N THR A 497 14.42 23.83 11.01
CA THR A 497 14.04 22.48 11.40
C THR A 497 15.22 21.73 11.98
N SER A 498 15.00 21.07 13.11
CA SER A 498 15.99 20.23 13.77
C SER A 498 15.56 18.77 13.74
N ILE A 499 16.48 17.85 13.42
CA ILE A 499 16.25 16.41 13.41
C ILE A 499 17.29 15.71 14.29
N LYS A 500 16.85 14.70 15.04
CA LYS A 500 17.72 13.74 15.72
C LYS A 500 17.21 12.32 15.49
N ILE A 501 18.10 11.35 15.63
CA ILE A 501 17.87 9.96 15.27
C ILE A 501 17.97 9.10 16.53
N PHE A 502 17.14 8.06 16.62
CA PHE A 502 17.27 7.02 17.63
C PHE A 502 17.46 5.65 16.99
N ASP A 503 18.34 4.84 17.58
CA ASP A 503 18.47 3.42 17.27
C ASP A 503 17.41 2.57 18.02
N GLY A 504 17.47 1.25 17.80
CA GLY A 504 16.60 0.30 18.48
C GLY A 504 16.85 0.16 19.98
N ALA A 505 18.05 0.53 20.46
CA ALA A 505 18.40 0.51 21.88
C ALA A 505 17.94 1.78 22.62
N GLY A 506 17.46 2.79 21.88
CA GLY A 506 16.98 4.06 22.40
C GLY A 506 18.07 5.10 22.61
N LEU A 507 19.29 4.89 22.11
CA LEU A 507 20.32 5.94 22.13
C LEU A 507 20.02 6.96 21.04
N SER A 508 20.39 8.22 21.31
CA SER A 508 20.09 9.33 20.40
C SER A 508 21.35 9.93 19.78
N SER A 509 21.27 10.31 18.51
CA SER A 509 22.28 11.15 17.87
C SER A 509 22.34 12.54 18.51
N LEU A 510 23.38 13.31 18.13
CA LEU A 510 23.31 14.77 18.25
C LEU A 510 22.18 15.32 17.38
N VAL A 511 21.69 16.51 17.71
CA VAL A 511 20.71 17.24 16.90
C VAL A 511 21.43 17.87 15.70
N PHE A 512 20.84 17.75 14.52
CA PHE A 512 21.25 18.49 13.32
C PHE A 512 20.14 19.46 12.92
N THR A 513 20.51 20.69 12.56
CA THR A 513 19.58 21.77 12.25
C THR A 513 19.78 22.25 10.82
N SER A 514 18.67 22.51 10.11
CA SER A 514 18.65 23.04 8.75
C SER A 514 19.13 24.50 8.69
N GLU A 515 19.30 25.00 7.47
CA GLU A 515 19.28 26.45 7.25
C GLU A 515 17.90 27.02 7.59
N VAL A 516 17.83 28.34 7.79
CA VAL A 516 16.58 29.06 7.99
C VAL A 516 15.71 29.02 6.73
N TRP A 517 14.41 28.99 6.92
CA TRP A 517 13.41 29.06 5.86
C TRP A 517 12.31 30.05 6.22
N ASP A 518 11.79 30.71 5.18
CA ASP A 518 10.74 31.70 5.32
C ASP A 518 9.37 31.02 5.37
N THR A 519 8.46 31.58 6.17
CA THR A 519 7.04 31.33 5.96
C THR A 519 6.61 31.99 4.66
N PRO A 520 5.78 31.33 3.84
CA PRO A 520 5.18 31.99 2.69
C PRO A 520 4.47 33.26 3.18
N GLY A 521 4.77 34.40 2.54
CA GLY A 521 4.04 35.64 2.77
C GLY A 521 2.55 35.35 2.64
N SER A 522 1.72 36.06 3.42
CA SER A 522 0.30 35.78 3.75
C SER A 522 -0.65 35.34 2.62
N GLY A 523 -0.22 35.30 1.35
CA GLY A 523 -1.04 35.01 0.17
C GLY A 523 -2.07 36.12 -0.07
N LYS A 524 -2.09 37.13 0.80
CA LYS A 524 -2.99 38.26 0.76
C LYS A 524 -2.37 39.34 -0.13
N PRO A 525 -3.18 40.00 -0.98
CA PRO A 525 -2.77 41.23 -1.61
C PRO A 525 -2.38 42.28 -0.56
N LEU A 526 -1.32 43.05 -0.84
CA LEU A 526 -0.87 44.19 -0.03
C LEU A 526 -1.97 45.26 0.08
N ASP A 527 -1.82 46.16 1.04
CA ASP A 527 -2.63 47.38 1.03
C ASP A 527 -2.28 48.24 -0.20
N PRO A 528 -3.29 48.87 -0.85
CA PRO A 528 -3.05 49.76 -1.98
C PRO A 528 -2.19 50.97 -1.56
N PRO A 529 -1.32 51.48 -2.44
CA PRO A 529 -0.62 52.74 -2.20
C PRO A 529 -1.60 53.87 -1.83
N THR A 530 -1.21 54.76 -0.92
CA THR A 530 -2.09 55.82 -0.38
C THR A 530 -1.65 57.21 -0.82
N GLU A 531 -2.44 58.25 -0.50
CA GLU A 531 -2.14 59.66 -0.77
C GLU A 531 -1.79 59.96 -2.24
N LEU A 532 -2.46 59.27 -3.18
CA LEU A 532 -2.27 59.51 -4.61
C LEU A 532 -2.67 60.96 -4.95
N ALA A 533 -1.72 61.72 -5.51
CA ALA A 533 -1.90 63.13 -5.83
C ALA A 533 -1.27 63.52 -7.19
N LEU A 534 -1.76 64.63 -7.74
CA LEU A 534 -1.33 65.23 -9.00
C LEU A 534 -0.79 66.65 -8.78
N SER A 535 0.32 66.99 -9.45
CA SER A 535 0.86 68.37 -9.38
C SER A 535 0.06 69.41 -10.16
N SER A 536 -0.74 69.00 -11.15
CA SER A 536 -1.61 69.89 -11.92
C SER A 536 -2.80 69.13 -12.50
N LYS A 537 -3.95 69.82 -12.63
CA LYS A 537 -5.15 69.31 -13.32
C LYS A 537 -5.19 69.63 -14.82
N TRP A 538 -4.30 70.51 -15.28
CA TRP A 538 -4.18 70.89 -16.69
C TRP A 538 -2.72 70.84 -17.14
N VAL A 539 -2.48 70.28 -18.31
CA VAL A 539 -1.18 70.30 -19.00
C VAL A 539 -1.33 70.94 -20.37
N ARG A 540 -0.27 71.64 -20.81
CA ARG A 540 -0.16 72.32 -22.11
C ARG A 540 1.17 71.96 -22.78
N GLY A 541 1.22 72.00 -24.11
CA GLY A 541 2.44 71.70 -24.87
C GLY A 541 2.14 71.13 -26.25
N TYR A 542 3.11 71.19 -27.15
CA TYR A 542 2.98 70.71 -28.54
C TYR A 542 3.38 69.23 -28.67
N ASP A 543 2.70 68.50 -29.55
CA ASP A 543 2.96 67.10 -29.94
C ASP A 543 2.87 66.07 -28.82
N LEU A 544 3.99 65.77 -28.18
CA LEU A 544 4.18 64.72 -27.18
C LEU A 544 4.31 65.39 -25.82
N VAL A 545 3.32 65.18 -24.96
CA VAL A 545 3.19 65.89 -23.70
C VAL A 545 3.39 64.92 -22.55
N SER A 546 4.16 65.34 -21.55
CA SER A 546 4.33 64.61 -20.30
C SER A 546 3.12 64.79 -19.41
N SER A 547 2.78 63.77 -18.62
CA SER A 547 1.79 63.91 -17.56
C SER A 547 2.27 64.90 -16.48
N PRO A 548 1.36 65.38 -15.62
CA PRO A 548 1.75 65.93 -14.32
C PRO A 548 2.60 64.93 -13.52
N LEU A 549 3.28 65.44 -12.49
CA LEU A 549 3.94 64.58 -11.49
C LEU A 549 2.87 63.87 -10.66
N PHE A 550 2.98 62.56 -10.61
CA PHE A 550 2.17 61.69 -9.76
C PHE A 550 2.97 61.40 -8.50
N THR A 551 2.33 61.46 -7.33
CA THR A 551 2.98 61.08 -6.05
C THR A 551 2.05 60.19 -5.26
N TRP A 552 2.60 59.26 -4.49
CA TRP A 552 1.86 58.36 -3.59
C TRP A 552 2.73 57.93 -2.41
N VAL A 553 2.16 57.17 -1.48
CA VAL A 553 2.85 56.53 -0.36
C VAL A 553 2.73 55.01 -0.51
N ASN A 554 3.87 54.32 -0.62
CA ASN A 554 3.94 52.86 -0.68
C ASN A 554 3.49 52.24 0.66
N PRO A 555 2.93 51.02 0.66
CA PRO A 555 2.64 50.31 1.90
C PRO A 555 3.92 50.06 2.72
N GLY A 556 3.77 50.03 4.04
CA GLY A 556 4.87 49.74 4.98
C GLY A 556 5.09 48.25 5.25
N GLU A 557 4.46 47.38 4.45
CA GLU A 557 4.49 45.92 4.58
C GLU A 557 5.83 45.37 4.06
N ASN A 558 6.41 44.39 4.77
CA ASN A 558 7.74 43.87 4.45
C ASN A 558 7.79 43.11 3.12
N GLU A 559 6.65 42.58 2.70
CA GLU A 559 6.46 41.84 1.46
C GLU A 559 6.37 42.76 0.23
N PHE A 560 6.37 44.09 0.40
CA PHE A 560 6.32 45.05 -0.70
C PHE A 560 7.56 45.00 -1.59
N SER A 561 7.36 44.62 -2.85
CA SER A 561 8.43 44.52 -3.85
C SER A 561 8.54 45.76 -4.72
N HIS A 562 7.43 46.18 -5.34
CA HIS A 562 7.43 47.27 -6.32
C HIS A 562 6.02 47.83 -6.52
N ALA A 563 5.93 49.05 -7.06
CA ALA A 563 4.66 49.65 -7.45
C ALA A 563 4.43 49.48 -8.97
N VAL A 564 3.18 49.28 -9.37
CA VAL A 564 2.76 49.31 -10.77
C VAL A 564 1.89 50.53 -10.99
N VAL A 565 2.36 51.44 -11.84
CA VAL A 565 1.70 52.70 -12.17
C VAL A 565 1.08 52.59 -13.55
N ASN A 566 -0.17 53.01 -13.68
CA ASN A 566 -0.89 53.03 -14.96
C ASN A 566 -1.47 54.41 -15.22
N LEU A 567 -1.60 54.75 -16.52
CA LEU A 567 -2.32 55.93 -16.97
C LEU A 567 -3.60 55.52 -17.70
N GLY A 568 -4.74 55.82 -17.08
CA GLY A 568 -6.07 55.59 -17.66
C GLY A 568 -6.58 56.80 -18.45
N ILE A 569 -7.48 56.53 -19.39
CA ILE A 569 -8.29 57.52 -20.12
C ILE A 569 -9.76 57.22 -19.88
N ILE A 570 -10.55 58.26 -19.61
CA ILE A 570 -12.00 58.27 -19.79
C ILE A 570 -12.31 59.14 -21.03
N ASP A 571 -12.85 58.53 -22.09
CA ASP A 571 -13.44 59.28 -23.22
C ASP A 571 -14.85 59.68 -22.81
N GLU A 572 -15.04 60.96 -22.50
CA GLU A 572 -16.29 61.47 -21.93
C GLU A 572 -17.44 61.48 -22.95
N GLU A 573 -17.17 61.45 -24.26
CA GLU A 573 -18.22 61.39 -25.28
C GLU A 573 -18.90 60.01 -25.30
N ASN A 574 -18.13 58.95 -25.06
CA ASN A 574 -18.58 57.57 -25.17
C ASN A 574 -18.70 56.86 -23.80
N GLY A 575 -18.23 57.50 -22.72
CA GLY A 575 -18.17 56.93 -21.38
C GLY A 575 -17.21 55.74 -21.26
N THR A 576 -16.28 55.57 -22.20
CA THR A 576 -15.39 54.39 -22.26
C THR A 576 -14.08 54.66 -21.54
N THR A 577 -13.67 53.71 -20.69
CA THR A 577 -12.39 53.72 -20.00
C THR A 577 -11.37 52.82 -20.71
N THR A 578 -10.15 53.32 -20.95
CA THR A 578 -9.04 52.56 -21.55
C THR A 578 -7.72 52.87 -20.83
N PHE A 579 -6.68 52.05 -21.03
CA PHE A 579 -5.35 52.26 -20.46
C PHE A 579 -4.34 52.62 -21.56
N LEU A 580 -3.53 53.64 -21.31
CA LEU A 580 -2.49 54.12 -22.23
C LEU A 580 -1.13 53.47 -22.01
N GLY A 581 -0.80 53.15 -20.76
CA GLY A 581 0.52 52.66 -20.40
C GLY A 581 0.56 52.16 -18.96
N SER A 582 1.53 51.27 -18.71
CA SER A 582 1.83 50.67 -17.42
C SER A 582 3.33 50.61 -17.25
N GLU A 583 3.82 50.96 -16.05
CA GLU A 583 5.24 50.86 -15.68
C GLU A 583 5.38 50.26 -14.28
N SER A 584 6.42 49.45 -14.08
CA SER A 584 6.81 48.90 -12.78
C SER A 584 7.97 49.71 -12.22
N LEU A 585 7.81 50.23 -11.01
CA LEU A 585 8.79 51.08 -10.32
C LEU A 585 9.24 50.43 -9.02
N GLY A 586 10.53 50.55 -8.70
CA GLY A 586 11.14 49.88 -7.57
C GLY A 586 10.55 50.30 -6.22
N PRO A 587 10.90 49.61 -5.11
CA PRO A 587 10.27 49.82 -3.81
C PRO A 587 10.55 51.21 -3.21
N GLY A 588 11.62 51.89 -3.67
CA GLY A 588 11.96 53.25 -3.26
C GLY A 588 11.22 54.34 -4.04
N ASP A 589 10.51 53.99 -5.12
CA ASP A 589 9.84 54.95 -5.99
C ASP A 589 8.45 55.28 -5.43
N ASN A 590 8.18 56.58 -5.28
CA ASN A 590 6.93 57.12 -4.74
C ASN A 590 6.34 58.23 -5.61
N ASN A 591 6.88 58.39 -6.82
CA ASN A 591 6.45 59.39 -7.77
C ASN A 591 6.76 58.95 -9.22
N HIS A 592 6.02 59.49 -10.18
CA HIS A 592 6.20 59.16 -11.59
C HIS A 592 5.70 60.27 -12.54
N ILE A 593 6.31 60.34 -13.73
CA ILE A 593 5.87 61.17 -14.85
C ILE A 593 5.85 60.29 -16.10
N PHE A 594 4.67 60.14 -16.70
CA PHE A 594 4.54 59.50 -18.00
C PHE A 594 4.98 60.48 -19.09
N ILE A 595 6.01 60.11 -19.86
CA ILE A 595 6.56 60.95 -20.94
C ILE A 595 6.11 60.46 -22.32
N ASN A 596 6.04 61.37 -23.28
CA ASN A 596 5.77 61.05 -24.69
C ASN A 596 4.43 60.36 -24.98
N PHE A 597 3.34 60.81 -24.34
CA PHE A 597 2.01 60.27 -24.62
C PHE A 597 1.23 61.11 -25.64
N PRO A 598 0.46 60.48 -26.55
CA PRO A 598 -0.42 61.17 -27.48
C PRO A 598 -1.72 61.58 -26.76
N LEU A 599 -1.63 62.63 -25.95
CA LEU A 599 -2.81 63.19 -25.28
C LEU A 599 -3.75 63.82 -26.32
N LYS A 600 -5.05 63.57 -26.18
CA LYS A 600 -6.10 64.16 -26.99
C LYS A 600 -6.66 65.34 -26.24
N GLU A 601 -6.60 66.48 -26.90
CA GLU A 601 -7.07 67.74 -26.40
C GLU A 601 -8.59 67.72 -26.16
N CYS A 602 -9.02 68.33 -25.05
CA CYS A 602 -10.40 68.62 -24.61
C CYS A 602 -11.34 67.45 -24.33
N ARG A 603 -11.08 66.27 -24.88
CA ARG A 603 -12.04 65.18 -24.91
C ARG A 603 -11.85 64.16 -23.80
N ASN A 604 -10.62 63.99 -23.36
CA ASN A 604 -10.23 62.88 -22.50
C ASN A 604 -9.87 63.39 -21.11
N LEU A 605 -10.39 62.72 -20.09
CA LEU A 605 -9.89 62.82 -18.73
C LEU A 605 -8.84 61.72 -18.52
N TYR A 606 -7.63 62.13 -18.14
CA TYR A 606 -6.52 61.23 -17.86
C TYR A 606 -6.40 61.03 -16.36
N PHE A 607 -6.32 59.79 -15.87
CA PHE A 607 -6.24 59.52 -14.43
C PHE A 607 -5.12 58.53 -14.11
N PRO A 608 -4.29 58.78 -13.08
CA PRO A 608 -3.31 57.83 -12.63
C PRO A 608 -3.96 56.71 -11.80
N MET A 609 -3.32 55.55 -11.84
CA MET A 609 -3.66 54.40 -11.03
C MET A 609 -2.36 53.78 -10.50
N VAL A 610 -2.32 53.43 -9.22
CA VAL A 610 -1.14 52.80 -8.60
C VAL A 610 -1.56 51.57 -7.81
N SER A 611 -0.88 50.45 -8.03
CA SER A 611 -1.00 49.23 -7.23
C SER A 611 0.36 48.88 -6.62
N SER A 612 0.33 48.17 -5.50
CA SER A 612 1.49 47.55 -4.86
C SER A 612 1.57 46.08 -5.27
N VAL A 613 2.78 45.53 -5.38
CA VAL A 613 3.02 44.13 -5.76
C VAL A 613 3.94 43.47 -4.73
N THR A 614 3.61 42.25 -4.32
CA THR A 614 4.46 41.45 -3.42
C THR A 614 5.70 40.91 -4.13
N ASP A 615 6.67 40.43 -3.38
CA ASP A 615 7.82 39.67 -3.88
C ASP A 615 7.43 38.34 -4.55
N GLN A 616 6.25 37.79 -4.25
CA GLN A 616 5.65 36.65 -4.97
C GLN A 616 4.82 37.06 -6.20
N GLY A 617 4.73 38.35 -6.52
CA GLY A 617 4.02 38.86 -7.70
C GLY A 617 2.51 39.06 -7.52
N ILE A 618 1.99 39.06 -6.29
CA ILE A 618 0.57 39.32 -6.02
C ILE A 618 0.34 40.83 -6.01
N GLN A 619 -0.57 41.32 -6.87
CA GLN A 619 -0.91 42.74 -6.99
C GLN A 619 -2.10 43.09 -6.09
N SER A 620 -2.03 44.24 -5.42
CA SER A 620 -3.14 44.82 -4.65
C SER A 620 -4.24 45.41 -5.53
N GLU A 621 -5.38 45.69 -4.91
CA GLU A 621 -6.38 46.57 -5.51
C GLU A 621 -5.73 47.92 -5.88
N PRO A 622 -6.09 48.54 -7.01
CA PRO A 622 -5.50 49.81 -7.39
C PRO A 622 -6.06 50.99 -6.57
N ASN A 623 -5.20 51.95 -6.21
CA ASN A 623 -5.65 53.29 -5.84
C ASN A 623 -5.80 54.16 -7.11
N LEU A 624 -6.92 54.87 -7.19
CA LEU A 624 -7.38 55.61 -8.38
C LEU A 624 -7.62 57.07 -8.02
N PHE A 625 -7.11 57.99 -8.85
CA PHE A 625 -7.39 59.42 -8.72
C PHE A 625 -8.32 59.90 -9.84
N PHE A 626 -9.63 59.67 -9.68
CA PHE A 626 -10.64 59.97 -10.71
C PHE A 626 -10.75 61.45 -11.09
N ASP A 627 -10.29 62.37 -10.24
CA ASP A 627 -10.25 63.80 -10.55
C ASP A 627 -9.34 64.12 -11.74
N GLY A 628 -8.31 63.28 -11.96
CA GLY A 628 -7.46 63.27 -13.15
C GLY A 628 -6.84 64.61 -13.56
N PHE A 629 -6.41 64.66 -14.82
CA PHE A 629 -5.95 65.86 -15.50
C PHE A 629 -6.42 65.89 -16.97
N ARG A 630 -6.38 67.07 -17.57
CA ARG A 630 -6.75 67.33 -18.96
C ARG A 630 -5.61 67.98 -19.73
N TYR A 631 -5.68 67.83 -21.04
CA TYR A 631 -4.74 68.43 -21.98
C TYR A 631 -5.44 69.50 -22.82
N ASP A 632 -4.84 70.69 -22.86
CA ASP A 632 -5.28 71.85 -23.62
C ASP A 632 -4.07 72.56 -24.23
N ASN A 633 -4.06 72.71 -25.54
CA ASN A 633 -2.99 73.37 -26.30
C ASN A 633 -3.53 74.39 -27.33
N THR A 634 -4.82 74.70 -27.28
CA THR A 634 -5.47 75.64 -28.20
C THR A 634 -5.66 76.94 -27.45
N SER A 635 -5.08 78.03 -27.97
CA SER A 635 -5.34 79.36 -27.41
C SER A 635 -6.81 79.75 -27.62
N PRO A 636 -7.43 80.49 -26.70
CA PRO A 636 -8.76 81.04 -26.89
C PRO A 636 -8.88 81.88 -28.16
N THR A 637 -10.07 81.90 -28.78
CA THR A 637 -10.31 82.79 -29.90
C THR A 637 -10.30 84.26 -29.43
N PRO A 638 -9.81 85.22 -30.24
CA PRO A 638 -9.81 86.64 -29.87
C PRO A 638 -11.22 87.18 -29.52
N VAL A 639 -11.28 88.16 -28.62
CA VAL A 639 -12.50 88.95 -28.37
C VAL A 639 -12.94 89.69 -29.62
N THR A 640 -14.24 89.95 -29.77
CA THR A 640 -14.82 90.68 -30.91
C THR A 640 -15.74 91.80 -30.44
N ASN A 641 -16.19 92.67 -31.36
CA ASN A 641 -17.13 93.77 -31.08
C ASN A 641 -16.70 94.64 -29.90
N ILE A 642 -15.41 95.01 -29.85
CA ILE A 642 -14.91 95.96 -28.84
C ILE A 642 -15.61 97.30 -29.07
N ASP A 643 -16.36 97.76 -28.07
CA ASP A 643 -17.08 99.02 -28.10
C ASP A 643 -16.74 99.86 -26.85
N VAL A 644 -16.27 101.07 -27.10
CA VAL A 644 -15.90 102.10 -26.12
C VAL A 644 -16.89 103.28 -26.12
N SER A 645 -18.05 103.12 -26.77
CA SER A 645 -19.05 104.18 -26.97
C SER A 645 -19.94 104.47 -25.76
N ALA A 646 -19.82 103.71 -24.67
CA ALA A 646 -20.49 103.97 -23.41
C ALA A 646 -19.88 105.22 -22.75
N GLN A 647 -20.26 106.41 -23.25
CA GLN A 647 -20.16 107.64 -22.50
C GLN A 647 -21.00 107.46 -21.25
N ASP A 648 -20.36 107.53 -20.08
CA ASP A 648 -21.10 107.82 -18.86
C ASP A 648 -21.80 109.16 -19.08
N SER A 649 -23.13 109.15 -19.09
CA SER A 649 -23.96 110.36 -19.19
C SER A 649 -23.73 111.34 -18.03
N SER A 650 -22.89 110.99 -17.05
CA SER A 650 -22.41 111.88 -15.99
C SER A 650 -21.20 112.75 -16.40
N LEU A 651 -20.54 112.51 -17.54
CA LEU A 651 -19.39 113.29 -18.03
C LEU A 651 -19.77 114.61 -18.74
N THR A 652 -21.01 115.07 -18.61
CA THR A 652 -21.37 116.43 -19.05
C THR A 652 -20.96 117.44 -17.98
N ASP A 653 -19.94 118.23 -18.31
CA ASP A 653 -19.47 119.47 -17.66
C ASP A 653 -18.37 119.41 -16.59
N ASP A 654 -17.79 118.24 -16.24
CA ASP A 654 -16.59 118.19 -15.39
C ASP A 654 -15.40 117.55 -16.12
N MET A 655 -14.60 118.37 -16.78
CA MET A 655 -13.36 117.99 -17.48
C MET A 655 -12.21 117.62 -16.50
N ASP A 656 -12.47 117.59 -15.20
CA ASP A 656 -11.47 117.41 -14.14
C ASP A 656 -11.42 115.98 -13.55
N ASP A 657 -12.33 115.05 -13.90
CA ASP A 657 -12.20 113.63 -13.51
C ASP A 657 -11.40 112.82 -14.55
N ILE A 658 -10.10 113.13 -14.63
CA ILE A 658 -9.11 112.46 -15.49
C ILE A 658 -8.71 111.05 -14.99
N THR A 659 -9.40 110.54 -13.97
CA THR A 659 -9.01 109.32 -13.25
C THR A 659 -9.68 108.05 -13.81
N ARG A 660 -10.45 108.11 -14.91
CA ARG A 660 -11.20 106.95 -15.43
C ARG A 660 -11.20 106.88 -16.95
N ALA A 661 -10.93 105.70 -17.50
CA ALA A 661 -11.14 105.42 -18.92
C ALA A 661 -12.65 105.22 -19.22
N PRO A 662 -13.09 105.33 -20.48
CA PRO A 662 -14.41 104.87 -20.90
C PRO A 662 -14.62 103.39 -20.53
N THR A 663 -15.87 103.00 -20.24
CA THR A 663 -16.19 101.58 -20.08
C THR A 663 -16.06 100.90 -21.45
N THR A 664 -15.20 99.90 -21.52
CA THR A 664 -15.04 99.08 -22.72
C THR A 664 -15.92 97.85 -22.59
N THR A 665 -16.71 97.57 -23.61
CA THR A 665 -17.48 96.33 -23.74
C THR A 665 -16.92 95.47 -24.88
N TRP A 666 -17.07 94.15 -24.78
CA TRP A 666 -16.67 93.23 -25.84
C TRP A 666 -17.57 92.00 -25.87
N SER A 667 -17.61 91.33 -27.02
CA SER A 667 -18.10 89.96 -27.12
C SER A 667 -16.96 89.01 -26.72
N PRO A 668 -17.17 88.13 -25.72
CA PRO A 668 -16.12 87.23 -25.24
C PRO A 668 -15.70 86.27 -26.35
N GLY A 669 -14.41 85.94 -26.36
CA GLY A 669 -13.91 84.81 -27.14
C GLY A 669 -14.45 83.48 -26.60
N THR A 670 -14.25 82.42 -27.36
CA THR A 670 -14.50 81.05 -26.93
C THR A 670 -13.20 80.29 -26.81
N ASP A 671 -13.13 79.42 -25.82
CA ASP A 671 -12.12 78.38 -25.72
C ASP A 671 -12.80 77.03 -25.95
N ASN A 672 -12.15 76.14 -26.70
CA ASN A 672 -12.70 74.83 -27.04
C ASN A 672 -12.54 73.79 -25.92
N CYS A 673 -11.88 74.13 -24.81
CA CYS A 673 -11.30 73.18 -23.87
C CYS A 673 -11.51 73.52 -22.39
N SER A 674 -10.75 74.47 -21.87
CA SER A 674 -10.59 74.83 -20.47
C SER A 674 -11.41 76.06 -20.08
N GLY A 675 -11.99 76.76 -21.06
CA GLY A 675 -12.74 78.00 -20.86
C GLY A 675 -11.84 79.22 -20.75
N ILE A 676 -12.44 80.39 -20.53
CA ILE A 676 -11.71 81.67 -20.47
C ILE A 676 -11.30 82.01 -19.03
N LYS A 677 -10.09 81.60 -18.64
CA LYS A 677 -9.59 81.86 -17.27
C LYS A 677 -9.61 83.35 -16.87
N TYR A 678 -9.28 84.26 -17.78
CA TYR A 678 -9.34 85.72 -17.59
C TYR A 678 -9.21 86.45 -18.92
N PHE A 679 -9.61 87.73 -18.94
CA PHE A 679 -9.27 88.68 -19.99
C PHE A 679 -8.14 89.58 -19.53
N GLU A 680 -7.41 90.17 -20.48
CA GLU A 680 -6.46 91.24 -20.23
C GLU A 680 -6.85 92.45 -21.08
N ILE A 681 -6.78 93.65 -20.49
CA ILE A 681 -7.11 94.91 -21.17
C ILE A 681 -5.93 95.88 -21.04
N ALA A 682 -5.66 96.63 -22.11
CA ALA A 682 -4.64 97.66 -22.11
C ALA A 682 -5.13 98.90 -22.84
N ILE A 683 -4.59 100.07 -22.48
CA ILE A 683 -4.88 101.35 -23.12
C ILE A 683 -3.66 101.77 -23.93
N GLY A 684 -3.88 102.26 -25.16
CA GLY A 684 -2.81 102.79 -26.00
C GLY A 684 -3.20 104.08 -26.69
N THR A 685 -2.20 104.79 -27.22
CA THR A 685 -2.39 106.12 -27.85
C THR A 685 -2.54 106.04 -29.38
N SER A 686 -2.28 104.88 -29.99
CA SER A 686 -2.43 104.65 -31.43
C SER A 686 -2.97 103.24 -31.74
N PRO A 687 -4.08 103.10 -32.49
CA PRO A 687 -4.77 101.81 -32.70
C PRO A 687 -4.02 100.79 -33.58
N SER A 688 -2.83 101.14 -34.09
CA SER A 688 -2.01 100.28 -34.95
C SER A 688 -0.56 100.16 -34.49
N ASP A 689 -0.25 100.64 -33.28
CA ASP A 689 1.09 100.63 -32.73
C ASP A 689 1.09 99.93 -31.37
N ILE A 690 1.58 98.69 -31.32
CA ILE A 690 1.62 97.88 -30.11
C ILE A 690 2.58 98.49 -29.06
N GLU A 691 3.57 99.26 -29.50
CA GLU A 691 4.50 99.98 -28.63
C GLU A 691 3.84 101.20 -27.98
N SER A 692 2.65 101.61 -28.44
CA SER A 692 1.90 102.73 -27.87
C SER A 692 0.95 102.32 -26.74
N ILE A 693 0.93 101.03 -26.39
CA ILE A 693 0.14 100.45 -25.31
C ILE A 693 0.89 100.62 -23.99
N LEU A 694 0.18 101.02 -22.92
CA LEU A 694 0.75 101.16 -21.59
C LEU A 694 1.13 99.80 -20.99
N SER A 695 0.15 99.02 -20.54
CA SER A 695 0.33 97.63 -20.11
C SER A 695 -1.00 96.91 -20.02
N PHE A 696 -0.95 95.58 -20.07
CA PHE A 696 -2.12 94.73 -19.86
C PHE A 696 -2.42 94.59 -18.37
N ILE A 697 -3.68 94.84 -17.99
CA ILE A 697 -4.25 94.55 -16.69
C ILE A 697 -5.17 93.33 -16.83
N LYS A 698 -5.04 92.40 -15.88
CA LYS A 698 -5.97 91.28 -15.75
C LYS A 698 -7.35 91.76 -15.31
N VAL A 699 -8.36 91.48 -16.13
CA VAL A 699 -9.77 91.75 -15.84
C VAL A 699 -10.32 90.67 -14.89
N PRO A 700 -10.91 91.04 -13.74
CA PRO A 700 -11.60 90.09 -12.86
C PRO A 700 -12.87 89.49 -13.52
N GLY A 701 -13.19 88.23 -13.21
CA GLY A 701 -14.52 87.64 -13.48
C GLY A 701 -14.63 86.57 -14.58
N GLY A 702 -13.54 86.23 -15.29
CA GLY A 702 -13.50 85.09 -16.23
C GLY A 702 -14.48 85.23 -17.42
N ASP A 703 -14.98 84.12 -17.96
CA ASP A 703 -15.82 83.99 -19.17
C ASP A 703 -17.08 84.88 -19.19
N MET A 704 -17.58 85.30 -18.03
CA MET A 704 -18.80 86.10 -17.91
C MET A 704 -18.54 87.61 -17.99
N THR A 705 -17.27 88.04 -17.95
CA THR A 705 -16.95 89.46 -18.02
C THR A 705 -16.96 89.94 -19.46
N THR A 706 -17.93 90.79 -19.80
CA THR A 706 -18.10 91.40 -21.13
C THR A 706 -17.92 92.92 -21.12
N SER A 707 -17.54 93.49 -19.98
CA SER A 707 -17.30 94.92 -19.83
C SER A 707 -16.32 95.20 -18.70
N PHE A 708 -15.43 96.16 -18.90
CA PHE A 708 -14.52 96.63 -17.85
C PHE A 708 -14.20 98.12 -18.04
N GLN A 709 -14.02 98.82 -16.92
CA GLN A 709 -13.61 100.22 -16.91
C GLN A 709 -12.31 100.33 -16.13
N VAL A 710 -11.28 100.85 -16.79
CA VAL A 710 -10.00 101.13 -16.13
C VAL A 710 -10.16 102.40 -15.28
N VAL A 711 -9.78 102.33 -14.01
CA VAL A 711 -9.78 103.45 -13.05
C VAL A 711 -8.35 103.67 -12.57
N ASP A 712 -7.97 104.93 -12.45
CA ASP A 712 -6.68 105.39 -11.94
C ASP A 712 -6.49 104.94 -10.49
N GLY A 713 -5.27 104.52 -10.17
CA GLY A 713 -4.94 103.78 -8.95
C GLY A 713 -4.99 102.25 -9.07
N GLU A 714 -5.47 101.67 -10.17
CA GLU A 714 -5.15 100.28 -10.53
C GLU A 714 -3.72 100.21 -11.11
N VAL A 715 -2.85 99.40 -10.51
CA VAL A 715 -1.41 99.40 -10.80
C VAL A 715 -1.11 98.95 -12.23
N LEU A 716 -0.76 99.91 -13.09
CA LEU A 716 -0.14 99.71 -14.39
C LEU A 716 1.38 99.74 -14.21
N THR A 717 2.05 98.59 -14.18
CA THR A 717 3.52 98.52 -14.23
C THR A 717 3.98 98.35 -15.68
N TYR A 718 4.77 99.31 -16.17
CA TYR A 718 5.51 99.22 -17.44
C TYR A 718 6.85 98.52 -17.19
N GLU A 719 7.14 97.42 -17.89
CA GLU A 719 8.48 96.82 -17.88
C GLU A 719 9.42 97.58 -18.84
N GLU A 720 9.81 98.80 -18.44
CA GLU A 720 11.20 99.27 -18.43
C GLU A 720 11.24 100.66 -17.75
N GLY A 721 11.47 100.65 -16.43
CA GLY A 721 12.18 101.75 -15.75
C GLY A 721 11.43 103.05 -15.44
N ALA A 722 10.12 103.19 -15.68
CA ALA A 722 9.35 104.35 -15.22
C ALA A 722 7.97 103.95 -14.68
N THR A 723 7.76 104.19 -13.39
CA THR A 723 6.43 104.17 -12.77
C THR A 723 5.70 105.43 -13.17
N TYR A 724 4.67 105.30 -14.01
CA TYR A 724 3.69 106.37 -14.18
C TYR A 724 2.52 106.07 -13.26
N THR A 725 2.38 106.85 -12.20
CA THR A 725 1.05 107.15 -11.67
C THR A 725 0.41 108.06 -12.72
N VAL A 726 -0.78 107.71 -13.22
CA VAL A 726 -1.61 108.75 -13.85
C VAL A 726 -2.09 109.69 -12.75
#